data_AF-A0A3E4V1U2-F1
#
_entry.id   AF-A0A3E4V1U2-F1
#
_cell.length_a   1.000
_cell.length_b   1.000
_cell.length_c   1.000
_cell.angle_alpha   90.00
_cell.angle_beta   90.00
_cell.angle_gamma   90.00
#
_symmetry.space_group_name_H-M   'P 1'
#
loop_
_entity.id
_entity.type
_entity.pdbx_description
1 polymer ?
#
loop_
_entity_poly.entity_id
_entity_poly.type
_entity_poly.pdbx_seq_one_letter_code
_entity_poly.pdbx_strand_id
1 'polypeptide(L)'
;MEGNLEDLLKGEGNVTLSTQGGTEISEEHPVSVEFDLSESADTQIDGILIETNKENPIQKATVDITYIDAEGNEQTVTAPIENGVEHLLRTSDVQVSMDEDGNIQIHLGSQIAVKKVTLTIQGMQNNNNLAEISKVEFVNGMENRIPKPDMDIPTNLAVETGSEEFTLTWDACKNVTGYEVLIEHNGEQDTYTVKNNSLKVTSFNEKKLVNKEQYTAKVQSVNGTWKSGYSESVTAVPKADKKPDAPENVKAVGKYKSVEVSWKNMKNTEFYNLFYREKGQEEYTKIENITTNSYTISELKENVKYEIYLTGVNELGESDPSLTSTAQTTDLEPAVMPKYKQINTSEEGQVSSHIVSATRGRGEMKDSPLDLEGKTAWGTVDNNPASHFYMADWDDGGEYTDFNNKGFTFEFDQPYTMDTIGFQEVTAQGNFTRISLKYWDENGSEHVVDKNNLKIEARTDKNNKRYYFIRIAEPIQAKKISFGIGRDYSGLRVITVSEISFYNYDSLEDDIMGLYEDELHTVLKGSVTEQTIQDLRNRLQTKDEASGEYHPDKDRLEKELDNAEDILNNQLSEPILVHNTITTRDTDRGFSGLNAWQPLGITAAAGEEITLFVGHNTMGTGSNTNLQLVATQYHAESGSVSKVVTTLKTGRNDVTIPKIWSTDEESGGALYIQYTGNNANDRYSVRVNGGVEVPTLDLYGVTDAQERQQRAEQYVEALKGYVEKMEAVHKKVHENSGNESVEYEYSKENCILGATDILLDKMLFSLPAQQVLSGCEGNAQKLLDSMDAMEGMMNLFYQHKGLNQTAPDEKDRFPQRHLNIRYQRMFAGAFMYAAGDHIGIGWNETAGMMTGVPVQSDNGKYVSGRYFGWGIAHEIGHNINQSAYAYAEVTNNYFAVLAQAKDTNDSVRFEYPKVYEKVTSGTTGKSEDVFTQLGMYWQLHLAYDSGYNFKTYDNYEEQLNNLFFARVDTYARNTAKAPAPQGIALTLSGDRDQDFMRLACAAARRIFSNF
;
A
#
# COMPACT_ATOMS: atom_id res chain seq x y z
N MET A 1 -0.22 43.66 67.28
CA MET A 1 -0.87 42.35 67.44
C MET A 1 -1.30 42.23 68.89
N GLU A 2 -2.58 41.99 69.13
CA GLU A 2 -3.13 41.63 70.44
C GLU A 2 -3.74 40.22 70.32
N GLY A 3 -3.45 39.34 71.28
CA GLY A 3 -3.82 37.92 71.25
C GLY A 3 -2.61 36.98 71.29
N ASN A 4 -2.87 35.67 71.36
CA ASN A 4 -1.86 34.61 71.43
C ASN A 4 -1.97 33.71 70.20
N LEU A 5 -0.87 33.55 69.45
CA LEU A 5 -0.83 32.73 68.24
C LEU A 5 -1.02 31.23 68.53
N GLU A 6 -0.57 30.73 69.69
CA GLU A 6 -0.79 29.32 70.05
C GLU A 6 -2.27 29.00 70.30
N ASP A 7 -3.02 29.95 70.83
CA ASP A 7 -4.46 29.77 71.08
C ASP A 7 -5.25 29.80 69.77
N LEU A 8 -4.77 30.58 68.78
CA LEU A 8 -5.32 30.62 67.42
C LEU A 8 -5.19 29.27 66.68
N LEU A 9 -4.07 28.57 66.88
CA LEU A 9 -3.80 27.24 66.31
C LEU A 9 -4.60 26.13 66.99
N LYS A 10 -5.02 26.33 68.23
CA LYS A 10 -5.90 25.40 68.99
C LYS A 10 -7.39 25.71 68.79
N GLY A 11 -7.73 26.84 68.16
CA GLY A 11 -9.10 27.34 68.03
C GLY A 11 -9.70 27.84 69.34
N GLU A 12 -8.88 28.25 70.31
CA GLU A 12 -9.27 28.66 71.66
C GLU A 12 -9.14 30.19 71.92
N GLY A 13 -8.97 31.01 70.86
CA GLY A 13 -8.90 32.47 70.95
C GLY A 13 -8.74 33.15 69.58
N ASN A 14 -8.78 34.48 69.53
CA ASN A 14 -8.60 35.28 68.31
C ASN A 14 -7.31 36.13 68.36
N VAL A 15 -6.82 36.56 67.20
CA VAL A 15 -5.70 37.47 67.06
C VAL A 15 -6.13 38.70 66.28
N THR A 16 -5.90 39.88 66.87
CA THR A 16 -6.18 41.17 66.23
C THR A 16 -4.90 41.85 65.79
N LEU A 17 -4.87 42.31 64.55
CA LEU A 17 -3.77 43.03 63.91
C LEU A 17 -4.18 44.47 63.62
N SER A 18 -3.29 45.41 63.91
CA SER A 18 -3.46 46.84 63.64
C SER A 18 -2.09 47.44 63.31
N THR A 19 -2.10 48.54 62.56
CA THR A 19 -0.87 49.23 62.13
C THR A 19 -0.22 49.95 63.31
N GLN A 20 1.11 50.09 63.25
CA GLN A 20 1.89 50.76 64.29
C GLN A 20 1.68 52.28 64.20
N GLY A 21 0.63 52.78 64.86
CA GLY A 21 0.21 54.19 64.82
C GLY A 21 -1.28 54.42 64.59
N GLY A 22 -2.06 53.36 64.34
CA GLY A 22 -3.52 53.45 64.17
C GLY A 22 -3.97 54.00 62.80
N THR A 23 -3.11 53.94 61.78
CA THR A 23 -3.49 54.20 60.38
C THR A 23 -4.30 53.02 59.82
N GLU A 24 -5.18 53.28 58.85
CA GLU A 24 -5.96 52.24 58.20
C GLU A 24 -5.08 51.23 57.44
N ILE A 25 -5.44 49.95 57.51
CA ILE A 25 -4.83 48.84 56.79
C ILE A 25 -5.07 49.05 55.28
N SER A 26 -3.98 49.07 54.52
CA SER A 26 -3.96 49.29 53.07
C SER A 26 -2.73 48.63 52.44
N GLU A 27 -2.60 48.64 51.11
CA GLU A 27 -1.39 48.16 50.43
C GLU A 27 -0.11 48.91 50.85
N GLU A 28 -0.22 50.19 51.20
CA GLU A 28 0.90 51.04 51.66
C GLU A 28 1.21 50.81 53.16
N HIS A 29 0.21 50.35 53.92
CA HIS A 29 0.29 50.10 55.36
C HIS A 29 -0.31 48.74 55.73
N PRO A 30 0.28 47.61 55.27
CA PRO A 30 -0.26 46.29 55.52
C PRO A 30 0.06 45.82 56.95
N VAL A 31 -0.67 44.80 57.40
CA VAL A 31 -0.37 44.08 58.63
C VAL A 31 -0.11 42.62 58.32
N SER A 32 0.91 42.02 58.94
CA SER A 32 1.28 40.64 58.69
C SER A 32 1.27 39.80 59.97
N VAL A 33 0.91 38.54 59.83
CA VAL A 33 1.08 37.50 60.84
C VAL A 33 1.88 36.35 60.25
N GLU A 34 2.83 35.84 61.04
CA GLU A 34 3.68 34.72 60.66
C GLU A 34 3.39 33.54 61.59
N PHE A 35 3.24 32.36 60.98
CA PHE A 35 3.10 31.08 61.64
C PHE A 35 4.36 30.26 61.33
N ASP A 36 5.22 30.11 62.34
CA ASP A 36 6.40 29.24 62.27
C ASP A 36 6.00 27.82 62.70
N LEU A 37 6.13 26.88 61.77
CA LEU A 37 5.79 25.47 61.94
C LEU A 37 7.04 24.58 61.92
N SER A 38 8.24 25.17 62.01
CA SER A 38 9.51 24.43 61.97
C SER A 38 9.65 23.36 63.05
N GLU A 39 9.03 23.55 64.22
CA GLU A 39 8.97 22.54 65.30
C GLU A 39 7.95 21.41 65.05
N SER A 40 7.06 21.58 64.05
CA SER A 40 6.02 20.62 63.65
C SER A 40 6.28 19.96 62.28
N ALA A 41 7.50 20.11 61.75
CA ALA A 41 7.90 19.81 60.37
C ALA A 41 7.74 18.35 59.90
N ASP A 42 7.47 17.40 60.80
CA ASP A 42 7.17 16.01 60.47
C ASP A 42 5.70 15.78 60.05
N THR A 43 4.83 16.78 60.20
CA THR A 43 3.40 16.67 59.84
C THR A 43 3.16 17.17 58.42
N GLN A 44 2.87 16.26 57.49
CA GLN A 44 2.50 16.63 56.13
C GLN A 44 1.01 17.04 56.09
N ILE A 45 0.73 18.16 55.42
CA ILE A 45 -0.60 18.73 55.27
C ILE A 45 -0.88 19.01 53.79
N ASP A 46 -2.14 18.92 53.38
CA ASP A 46 -2.56 19.29 52.02
C ASP A 46 -3.35 20.61 51.97
N GLY A 47 -3.64 21.24 53.12
CA GLY A 47 -4.27 22.56 53.12
C GLY A 47 -4.18 23.38 54.40
N ILE A 48 -4.55 24.64 54.26
CA ILE A 48 -4.58 25.66 55.32
C ILE A 48 -5.94 26.35 55.27
N LEU A 49 -6.63 26.40 56.40
CA LEU A 49 -7.87 27.14 56.60
C LEU A 49 -7.61 28.32 57.54
N ILE A 50 -7.99 29.52 57.12
CA ILE A 50 -7.89 30.75 57.92
C ILE A 50 -9.28 31.33 58.06
N GLU A 51 -9.85 31.23 59.26
CA GLU A 51 -11.16 31.82 59.57
C GLU A 51 -10.97 33.28 59.98
N THR A 52 -11.76 34.16 59.35
CA THR A 52 -11.72 35.61 59.61
C THR A 52 -13.00 36.06 60.31
N ASN A 53 -13.07 37.31 60.74
CA ASN A 53 -14.30 37.86 61.31
C ASN A 53 -15.33 38.10 60.19
N LYS A 54 -16.43 37.34 60.19
CA LYS A 54 -17.54 37.45 59.23
C LYS A 54 -18.16 38.85 59.15
N GLU A 55 -18.11 39.65 60.23
CA GLU A 55 -18.61 41.04 60.22
C GLU A 55 -17.66 42.01 59.51
N ASN A 56 -16.39 41.64 59.32
CA ASN A 56 -15.38 42.45 58.63
C ASN A 56 -14.30 41.55 58.00
N PRO A 57 -14.62 40.81 56.92
CA PRO A 57 -13.69 39.87 56.31
C PRO A 57 -12.60 40.59 55.51
N ILE A 58 -11.56 39.85 55.15
CA ILE A 58 -10.43 40.36 54.36
C ILE A 58 -10.91 40.68 52.93
N GLN A 59 -10.56 41.86 52.42
CA GLN A 59 -10.79 42.24 51.02
C GLN A 59 -9.60 41.85 50.15
N LYS A 60 -8.37 42.04 50.66
CA LYS A 60 -7.13 41.80 49.92
C LYS A 60 -5.99 41.38 50.84
N ALA A 61 -5.27 40.33 50.47
CA ALA A 61 -4.11 39.83 51.19
C ALA A 61 -3.16 39.06 50.26
N THR A 62 -1.97 38.75 50.75
CA THR A 62 -1.04 37.79 50.14
C THR A 62 -0.60 36.78 51.20
N VAL A 63 -0.51 35.51 50.82
CA VAL A 63 0.00 34.45 51.68
C VAL A 63 1.28 33.87 51.09
N ASP A 64 2.36 33.90 51.86
CA ASP A 64 3.63 33.26 51.53
C ASP A 64 3.76 31.95 52.30
N ILE A 65 3.94 30.85 51.58
CA ILE A 65 3.99 29.48 52.13
C ILE A 65 5.35 28.90 51.80
N THR A 66 6.18 28.73 52.83
CA THR A 66 7.49 28.09 52.72
C THR A 66 7.37 26.62 53.12
N TYR A 67 7.78 25.71 52.23
CA TYR A 67 7.67 24.26 52.39
C TYR A 67 8.90 23.52 51.85
N ILE A 68 9.04 22.24 52.19
CA ILE A 68 10.08 21.36 51.62
C ILE A 68 9.49 20.58 50.44
N ASP A 69 10.13 20.64 49.28
CA ASP A 69 9.74 19.86 48.09
C ASP A 69 10.19 18.38 48.15
N ALA A 70 9.78 17.58 47.17
CA ALA A 70 10.08 16.15 47.11
C ALA A 70 11.59 15.83 47.01
N GLU A 71 12.41 16.82 46.67
CA GLU A 71 13.87 16.72 46.53
C GLU A 71 14.59 17.18 47.81
N GLY A 72 13.85 17.63 48.82
CA GLY A 72 14.38 18.08 50.11
C GLY A 72 14.78 19.55 50.14
N ASN A 73 14.46 20.34 49.11
CA ASN A 73 14.80 21.76 49.03
C ASN A 73 13.67 22.65 49.58
N GLU A 74 14.03 23.80 50.13
CA GLU A 74 13.07 24.78 50.63
C GLU A 74 12.55 25.67 49.49
N GLN A 75 11.25 25.64 49.28
CA GLN A 75 10.53 26.43 48.27
C GLN A 75 9.58 27.40 48.96
N THR A 76 9.27 28.53 48.32
CA THR A 76 8.22 29.45 48.77
C THR A 76 7.26 29.74 47.63
N VAL A 77 5.97 29.51 47.88
CA VAL A 77 4.87 29.91 47.01
C VAL A 77 4.19 31.13 47.61
N THR A 78 4.03 32.17 46.79
CA THR A 78 3.21 33.34 47.11
C THR A 78 1.86 33.21 46.41
N ALA A 79 0.78 33.29 47.16
CA ALA A 79 -0.58 33.30 46.62
C ALA A 79 -1.31 34.60 46.99
N PRO A 80 -1.79 35.38 46.01
CA PRO A 80 -2.65 36.53 46.27
C PRO A 80 -4.07 36.06 46.62
N ILE A 81 -4.72 36.82 47.50
CA ILE A 81 -6.08 36.62 47.98
C ILE A 81 -6.82 37.94 47.74
N GLU A 82 -7.88 37.89 46.94
CA GLU A 82 -8.74 39.05 46.71
C GLU A 82 -10.21 38.59 46.66
N ASN A 83 -11.07 39.26 47.45
CA ASN A 83 -12.46 38.86 47.56
C ASN A 83 -13.16 38.93 46.19
N GLY A 84 -13.80 37.82 45.79
CA GLY A 84 -14.48 37.69 44.50
C GLY A 84 -13.57 37.47 43.29
N VAL A 85 -12.26 37.23 43.49
CA VAL A 85 -11.29 36.99 42.41
C VAL A 85 -10.53 35.69 42.67
N GLU A 86 -10.63 34.74 41.75
CA GLU A 86 -9.78 33.54 41.74
C GLU A 86 -8.52 33.80 40.92
N HIS A 87 -7.36 33.78 41.58
CA HIS A 87 -6.07 33.99 40.92
C HIS A 87 -5.48 32.67 40.42
N LEU A 88 -5.10 32.63 39.14
CA LEU A 88 -4.28 31.54 38.58
C LEU A 88 -2.83 31.69 39.05
N LEU A 89 -2.33 30.73 39.82
CA LEU A 89 -0.94 30.68 40.26
C LEU A 89 -0.05 30.03 39.20
N ARG A 90 1.25 30.37 39.21
CA ARG A 90 2.26 29.75 38.33
C ARG A 90 2.52 28.28 38.65
N THR A 91 2.20 27.86 39.88
CA THR A 91 2.28 26.48 40.35
C THR A 91 0.87 25.91 40.27
N SER A 92 0.63 24.91 39.41
CA SER A 92 -0.70 24.35 39.11
C SER A 92 -1.43 23.74 40.31
N ASP A 93 -0.67 23.36 41.33
CA ASP A 93 -1.15 22.48 42.39
C ASP A 93 -1.66 23.28 43.60
N VAL A 94 -1.30 24.57 43.72
CA VAL A 94 -1.78 25.43 44.81
C VAL A 94 -3.03 26.18 44.36
N GLN A 95 -4.13 26.00 45.10
CA GLN A 95 -5.41 26.67 44.87
C GLN A 95 -5.79 27.48 46.10
N VAL A 96 -6.24 28.72 45.89
CA VAL A 96 -6.70 29.59 46.98
C VAL A 96 -8.09 30.10 46.65
N SER A 97 -9.01 29.92 47.60
CA SER A 97 -10.38 30.42 47.53
C SER A 97 -10.79 31.11 48.83
N MET A 98 -11.83 31.92 48.75
CA MET A 98 -12.48 32.54 49.91
C MET A 98 -13.96 32.16 49.88
N ASP A 99 -14.51 31.69 50.99
CA ASP A 99 -15.93 31.33 51.08
C ASP A 99 -16.84 32.54 51.37
N GLU A 100 -18.17 32.31 51.37
CA GLU A 100 -19.18 33.36 51.62
C GLU A 100 -19.07 34.02 53.01
N ASP A 101 -18.39 33.38 53.96
CA ASP A 101 -18.17 33.88 55.31
C ASP A 101 -16.84 34.65 55.43
N GLY A 102 -16.04 34.70 54.37
CA GLY A 102 -14.74 35.36 54.33
C GLY A 102 -13.59 34.50 54.86
N ASN A 103 -13.79 33.18 55.00
CA ASN A 103 -12.71 32.28 55.39
C ASN A 103 -11.86 31.97 54.16
N ILE A 104 -10.53 31.95 54.35
CA ILE A 104 -9.56 31.68 53.30
C ILE A 104 -9.18 30.20 53.35
N GLN A 105 -9.25 29.57 52.19
CA GLN A 105 -9.03 28.15 51.99
C GLN A 105 -7.89 27.97 51.00
N ILE A 106 -6.80 27.33 51.44
CA ILE A 106 -5.60 27.12 50.64
C ILE A 106 -5.38 25.62 50.51
N HIS A 107 -5.41 25.08 49.30
CA HIS A 107 -5.07 23.69 49.00
C HIS A 107 -3.72 23.67 48.29
N LEU A 108 -2.82 22.83 48.79
CA LEU A 108 -1.43 22.70 48.35
C LEU A 108 -1.23 21.63 47.25
N GLY A 109 -2.32 21.00 46.78
CA GLY A 109 -2.41 19.96 45.76
C GLY A 109 -1.91 18.57 46.19
N SER A 110 -0.95 18.50 47.11
CA SER A 110 -0.45 17.27 47.72
C SER A 110 -0.06 17.51 49.18
N GLN A 111 0.18 16.43 49.92
CA GLN A 111 0.65 16.52 51.30
C GLN A 111 2.11 16.96 51.35
N ILE A 112 2.38 18.16 51.86
CA ILE A 112 3.71 18.76 51.95
C ILE A 112 4.05 19.19 53.38
N ALA A 113 5.34 19.17 53.72
CA ALA A 113 5.84 19.64 55.00
C ALA A 113 6.01 21.17 54.95
N VAL A 114 5.05 21.90 55.51
CA VAL A 114 5.07 23.37 55.58
C VAL A 114 5.91 23.81 56.77
N LYS A 115 6.90 24.67 56.53
CA LYS A 115 7.74 25.25 57.58
C LYS A 115 7.24 26.58 58.07
N LYS A 116 6.72 27.42 57.17
CA LYS A 116 6.38 28.80 57.51
C LYS A 116 5.23 29.31 56.66
N VAL A 117 4.27 30.01 57.28
CA VAL A 117 3.17 30.67 56.57
C VAL A 117 3.09 32.11 57.02
N THR A 118 3.19 33.05 56.08
CA THR A 118 3.06 34.49 56.37
C THR A 118 1.84 35.03 55.64
N LEU A 119 0.82 35.45 56.40
CA LEU A 119 -0.35 36.13 55.85
C LEU A 119 -0.14 37.64 55.99
N THR A 120 -0.14 38.36 54.87
CA THR A 120 -0.03 39.82 54.81
C THR A 120 -1.34 40.41 54.32
N ILE A 121 -2.04 41.11 55.20
CA ILE A 121 -3.36 41.70 54.95
C ILE A 121 -3.18 43.14 54.49
N GLN A 122 -3.78 43.45 53.34
CA GLN A 122 -3.63 44.71 52.62
C GLN A 122 -4.95 45.47 52.50
N GLY A 123 -6.08 44.89 52.94
CA GLY A 123 -7.36 45.58 53.03
C GLY A 123 -8.47 44.69 53.61
N MET A 124 -9.43 45.33 54.26
CA MET A 124 -10.64 44.74 54.86
C MET A 124 -11.89 45.26 54.14
N GLN A 125 -13.01 44.55 54.24
CA GLN A 125 -14.22 44.91 53.50
C GLN A 125 -15.04 46.04 54.15
N ASN A 126 -15.24 46.00 55.47
CA ASN A 126 -16.18 46.89 56.16
C ASN A 126 -15.46 47.96 57.00
N ASN A 127 -14.29 47.64 57.56
CA ASN A 127 -13.51 48.53 58.43
C ASN A 127 -12.00 48.22 58.34
N ASN A 128 -11.19 49.17 57.89
CA ASN A 128 -9.74 49.00 57.74
C ASN A 128 -8.92 49.27 59.01
N ASN A 129 -9.52 49.54 60.16
CA ASN A 129 -8.74 49.88 61.38
C ASN A 129 -8.07 48.68 62.06
N LEU A 130 -8.64 47.49 61.90
CA LEU A 130 -8.13 46.25 62.49
C LEU A 130 -8.51 45.05 61.62
N ALA A 131 -7.64 44.04 61.60
CA ALA A 131 -7.93 42.74 61.04
C ALA A 131 -7.99 41.71 62.16
N GLU A 132 -9.01 40.85 62.14
CA GLU A 132 -9.19 39.80 63.14
C GLU A 132 -9.14 38.43 62.46
N ILE A 133 -8.29 37.56 63.00
CA ILE A 133 -8.20 36.15 62.61
C ILE A 133 -8.72 35.34 63.78
N SER A 134 -9.74 34.54 63.51
CA SER A 134 -10.49 33.79 64.52
C SER A 134 -9.90 32.39 64.74
N LYS A 135 -9.33 31.80 63.68
CA LYS A 135 -8.74 30.45 63.74
C LYS A 135 -7.82 30.23 62.54
N VAL A 136 -6.74 29.47 62.75
CA VAL A 136 -5.94 28.91 61.66
C VAL A 136 -5.80 27.41 61.86
N GLU A 137 -6.18 26.62 60.87
CA GLU A 137 -6.13 25.16 60.90
C GLU A 137 -5.29 24.63 59.74
N PHE A 138 -4.33 23.78 60.06
CA PHE A 138 -3.51 23.04 59.09
C PHE A 138 -4.08 21.63 58.95
N VAL A 139 -4.54 21.27 57.75
CA VAL A 139 -5.44 20.14 57.56
C VAL A 139 -4.97 19.17 56.48
N ASN A 140 -5.51 17.95 56.57
CA ASN A 140 -5.49 16.95 55.52
C ASN A 140 -6.92 16.73 54.99
N GLY A 141 -7.07 16.50 53.69
CA GLY A 141 -8.33 16.36 52.98
C GLY A 141 -8.95 17.68 52.53
N MET A 142 -8.14 18.71 52.24
CA MET A 142 -8.60 20.05 51.82
C MET A 142 -9.44 20.04 50.54
N GLU A 143 -9.24 19.06 49.66
CA GLU A 143 -10.09 18.83 48.47
C GLU A 143 -11.59 18.74 48.82
N ASN A 144 -11.93 18.24 50.01
CA ASN A 144 -13.31 18.06 50.46
C ASN A 144 -13.91 19.35 51.06
N ARG A 145 -13.12 20.42 51.19
CA ARG A 145 -13.50 21.67 51.86
C ARG A 145 -13.64 22.85 50.89
N ILE A 146 -13.02 22.79 49.71
CA ILE A 146 -13.17 23.81 48.65
C ILE A 146 -14.60 23.76 48.08
N PRO A 147 -15.36 24.86 48.15
CA PRO A 147 -16.68 24.92 47.52
C PRO A 147 -16.55 24.78 46.00
N LYS A 148 -17.50 24.06 45.39
CA LYS A 148 -17.57 23.91 43.93
C LYS A 148 -17.61 25.28 43.25
N PRO A 149 -16.71 25.59 42.30
CA PRO A 149 -16.79 26.83 41.54
C PRO A 149 -18.13 26.88 40.78
N ASP A 150 -18.74 28.06 40.73
CA ASP A 150 -19.95 28.28 39.96
C ASP A 150 -19.61 28.16 38.46
N MET A 151 -20.17 27.14 37.82
CA MET A 151 -19.79 26.68 36.49
C MET A 151 -20.96 26.82 35.54
N ASP A 152 -20.81 27.69 34.54
CA ASP A 152 -21.83 27.89 33.51
C ASP A 152 -21.81 26.73 32.50
N ILE A 153 -22.96 26.10 32.28
CA ILE A 153 -23.16 25.23 31.11
C ILE A 153 -23.17 26.12 29.86
N PRO A 154 -22.31 25.87 28.86
CA PRO A 154 -22.28 26.70 27.65
C PRO A 154 -23.63 26.73 26.95
N THR A 155 -24.00 27.90 26.45
CA THR A 155 -25.27 28.14 25.73
C THR A 155 -24.99 28.61 24.30
N ASN A 156 -26.04 28.62 23.47
CA ASN A 156 -25.96 29.02 22.05
C ASN A 156 -24.96 28.20 21.24
N LEU A 157 -24.83 26.89 21.54
CA LEU A 157 -24.08 25.97 20.69
C LEU A 157 -24.68 25.99 19.28
N ALA A 158 -23.89 26.40 18.30
CA ALA A 158 -24.26 26.52 16.90
C ALA A 158 -23.25 25.75 16.03
N VAL A 159 -23.72 25.29 14.87
CA VAL A 159 -22.91 24.54 13.90
C VAL A 159 -22.98 25.17 12.51
N GLU A 160 -21.82 25.31 11.88
CA GLU A 160 -21.66 25.67 10.48
C GLU A 160 -21.00 24.49 9.74
N THR A 161 -21.67 23.92 8.74
CA THR A 161 -21.20 22.72 8.03
C THR A 161 -20.47 23.07 6.73
N GLY A 162 -19.35 22.41 6.46
CA GLY A 162 -18.61 22.42 5.20
C GLY A 162 -18.48 21.01 4.59
N SER A 163 -17.59 20.87 3.61
CA SER A 163 -17.29 19.58 2.95
C SER A 163 -16.24 18.81 3.76
N GLU A 164 -16.62 17.64 4.25
CA GLU A 164 -15.81 16.82 5.18
C GLU A 164 -15.40 17.57 6.47
N GLU A 165 -16.12 18.65 6.82
CA GLU A 165 -15.82 19.50 7.98
C GLU A 165 -17.07 20.16 8.58
N PHE A 166 -17.00 20.59 9.84
CA PHE A 166 -17.94 21.54 10.44
C PHE A 166 -17.28 22.36 11.54
N THR A 167 -17.81 23.55 11.83
CA THR A 167 -17.34 24.43 12.90
C THR A 167 -18.43 24.61 13.94
N LEU A 168 -18.07 24.36 15.19
CA LEU A 168 -18.90 24.60 16.36
C LEU A 168 -18.54 25.95 17.00
N THR A 169 -19.53 26.69 17.45
CA THR A 169 -19.37 27.95 18.21
C THR A 169 -20.36 28.00 19.35
N TRP A 170 -20.00 28.62 20.47
CA TRP A 170 -20.87 28.79 21.65
C TRP A 170 -20.51 30.09 22.39
N ASP A 171 -21.32 30.46 23.37
CA ASP A 171 -21.04 31.64 24.21
C ASP A 171 -19.94 31.37 25.24
N ALA A 172 -19.12 32.38 25.53
CA ALA A 172 -18.06 32.25 26.53
C ALA A 172 -18.61 32.20 27.96
N CYS A 173 -18.24 31.16 28.71
CA CYS A 173 -18.54 30.98 30.13
C CYS A 173 -17.55 31.73 31.04
N LYS A 174 -17.98 32.09 32.25
CA LYS A 174 -17.10 32.71 33.27
C LYS A 174 -16.43 31.65 34.14
N ASN A 175 -15.28 31.99 34.74
CA ASN A 175 -14.56 31.14 35.70
C ASN A 175 -14.19 29.74 35.16
N VAL A 176 -13.86 29.64 33.87
CA VAL A 176 -13.51 28.37 33.20
C VAL A 176 -12.10 28.43 32.61
N THR A 177 -11.41 27.29 32.60
CA THR A 177 -10.08 27.13 32.00
C THR A 177 -10.14 26.61 30.55
N GLY A 178 -11.32 26.16 30.11
CA GLY A 178 -11.58 25.69 28.75
C GLY A 178 -12.94 24.99 28.63
N TYR A 179 -13.10 24.21 27.56
CA TYR A 179 -14.30 23.46 27.22
C TYR A 179 -13.95 22.05 26.76
N GLU A 180 -14.81 21.10 27.08
CA GLU A 180 -14.83 19.75 26.49
C GLU A 180 -16.00 19.64 25.51
N VAL A 181 -15.70 19.31 24.27
CA VAL A 181 -16.70 19.04 23.22
C VAL A 181 -16.76 17.54 22.99
N LEU A 182 -17.91 16.93 23.21
CA LEU A 182 -18.17 15.53 22.87
C LEU A 182 -18.87 15.47 21.52
N ILE A 183 -18.28 14.75 20.58
CA ILE A 183 -18.86 14.42 19.29
C ILE A 183 -19.25 12.95 19.31
N GLU A 184 -20.45 12.63 18.84
CA GLU A 184 -21.00 11.28 18.80
C GLU A 184 -21.39 10.95 17.36
N HIS A 185 -20.98 9.78 16.89
CA HIS A 185 -21.30 9.28 15.55
C HIS A 185 -21.39 7.75 15.58
N ASN A 186 -22.49 7.20 15.09
CA ASN A 186 -22.76 5.74 15.06
C ASN A 186 -22.55 5.01 16.41
N GLY A 187 -22.76 5.69 17.53
CA GLY A 187 -22.61 5.13 18.88
C GLY A 187 -21.18 5.18 19.43
N GLU A 188 -20.20 5.64 18.63
CA GLU A 188 -18.86 6.00 19.11
C GLU A 188 -18.84 7.46 19.57
N GLN A 189 -17.90 7.78 20.46
CA GLN A 189 -17.72 9.13 20.99
C GLN A 189 -16.26 9.56 20.86
N ASP A 190 -16.05 10.84 20.53
CA ASP A 190 -14.74 11.48 20.47
C ASP A 190 -14.81 12.80 21.25
N THR A 191 -13.80 13.08 22.09
CA THR A 191 -13.80 14.25 22.99
C THR A 191 -12.64 15.18 22.68
N TYR A 192 -12.97 16.44 22.43
CA TYR A 192 -12.01 17.49 22.15
C TYR A 192 -11.93 18.46 23.32
N THR A 193 -10.73 18.90 23.70
CA THR A 193 -10.55 19.96 24.69
C THR A 193 -10.06 21.22 24.00
N VAL A 194 -10.77 22.34 24.19
CA VAL A 194 -10.42 23.63 23.59
C VAL A 194 -10.44 24.75 24.62
N LYS A 195 -9.60 25.77 24.44
CA LYS A 195 -9.59 26.97 25.31
C LYS A 195 -10.61 28.02 24.87
N ASN A 196 -10.83 28.12 23.57
CA ASN A 196 -11.72 29.12 22.97
C ASN A 196 -13.13 28.56 22.85
N ASN A 197 -14.10 29.46 22.64
CA ASN A 197 -15.51 29.13 22.47
C ASN A 197 -15.88 28.71 21.03
N SER A 198 -14.95 28.04 20.34
CA SER A 198 -15.13 27.50 18.99
C SER A 198 -14.23 26.30 18.75
N LEU A 199 -14.69 25.37 17.92
CA LEU A 199 -13.95 24.19 17.47
C LEU A 199 -14.26 23.91 16.00
N LYS A 200 -13.25 23.90 15.14
CA LYS A 200 -13.35 23.35 13.78
C LYS A 200 -13.03 21.85 13.82
N VAL A 201 -13.91 21.04 13.23
CA VAL A 201 -13.83 19.58 13.22
C VAL A 201 -13.69 19.11 11.78
N THR A 202 -12.60 18.41 11.49
CA THR A 202 -12.30 17.84 10.16
C THR A 202 -12.11 16.31 10.20
N SER A 203 -12.18 15.71 11.40
CA SER A 203 -12.09 14.28 11.60
C SER A 203 -12.88 13.83 12.82
N PHE A 204 -13.20 12.54 12.88
CA PHE A 204 -13.81 11.84 14.02
C PHE A 204 -13.10 10.50 14.18
N ASN A 205 -12.57 10.18 15.37
CA ASN A 205 -11.77 8.98 15.62
C ASN A 205 -10.63 8.81 14.59
N GLU A 206 -9.90 9.90 14.33
CA GLU A 206 -8.77 9.99 13.38
C GLU A 206 -9.13 9.74 11.90
N LYS A 207 -10.40 9.62 11.55
CA LYS A 207 -10.88 9.48 10.17
C LYS A 207 -11.51 10.79 9.72
N LYS A 208 -11.24 11.19 8.47
CA LYS A 208 -11.92 12.34 7.86
C LYS A 208 -13.43 12.18 7.98
N LEU A 209 -14.13 13.28 8.23
CA LEU A 209 -15.59 13.24 8.27
C LEU A 209 -16.14 12.83 6.91
N VAL A 210 -17.28 12.14 6.92
CA VAL A 210 -17.96 11.70 5.72
C VAL A 210 -19.15 12.63 5.48
N ASN A 211 -19.23 13.19 4.27
CA ASN A 211 -20.39 13.98 3.88
C ASN A 211 -21.68 13.16 3.98
N LYS A 212 -22.77 13.81 4.38
CA LYS A 212 -24.11 13.25 4.65
C LYS A 212 -24.23 12.34 5.87
N GLU A 213 -23.15 12.00 6.54
CA GLU A 213 -23.23 11.32 7.82
C GLU A 213 -23.58 12.31 8.94
N GLN A 214 -24.31 11.82 9.93
CA GLN A 214 -24.75 12.61 11.07
C GLN A 214 -23.72 12.54 12.19
N TYR A 215 -23.30 13.71 12.68
CA TYR A 215 -22.48 13.88 13.87
C TYR A 215 -23.25 14.70 14.89
N THR A 216 -23.31 14.26 16.13
CA THR A 216 -24.00 14.97 17.21
C THR A 216 -22.95 15.56 18.15
N ALA A 217 -23.01 16.86 18.42
CA ALA A 217 -22.04 17.54 19.27
C ALA A 217 -22.71 18.16 20.49
N LYS A 218 -22.05 18.09 21.65
CA LYS A 218 -22.43 18.79 22.88
C LYS A 218 -21.18 19.30 23.58
N VAL A 219 -21.29 20.42 24.29
CA VAL A 219 -20.14 21.08 24.92
C VAL A 219 -20.38 21.30 26.41
N GLN A 220 -19.36 21.11 27.24
CA GLN A 220 -19.37 21.50 28.65
C GLN A 220 -18.18 22.39 28.96
N SER A 221 -18.33 23.27 29.94
CA SER A 221 -17.21 24.04 30.44
C SER A 221 -16.41 23.25 31.48
N VAL A 222 -15.10 23.51 31.55
CA VAL A 222 -14.19 22.86 32.49
C VAL A 222 -13.35 23.87 33.26
N ASN A 223 -13.11 23.58 34.54
CA ASN A 223 -12.16 24.28 35.38
C ASN A 223 -11.39 23.23 36.21
N GLY A 224 -10.16 22.90 35.81
CA GLY A 224 -9.44 21.76 36.38
C GLY A 224 -10.20 20.44 36.20
N THR A 225 -10.49 19.73 37.30
CA THR A 225 -11.28 18.49 37.29
C THR A 225 -12.80 18.73 37.32
N TRP A 226 -13.25 19.98 37.52
CA TRP A 226 -14.66 20.34 37.62
C TRP A 226 -15.31 20.48 36.23
N LYS A 227 -16.54 19.99 36.12
CA LYS A 227 -17.33 19.97 34.87
C LYS A 227 -18.73 20.53 35.11
N SER A 228 -19.21 21.39 34.21
CA SER A 228 -20.55 22.00 34.28
C SER A 228 -21.68 21.01 33.98
N GLY A 229 -21.35 19.93 33.26
CA GLY A 229 -22.34 19.15 32.51
C GLY A 229 -22.50 19.70 31.09
N TYR A 230 -22.90 18.83 30.18
CA TYR A 230 -23.04 19.15 28.76
C TYR A 230 -24.26 20.02 28.47
N SER A 231 -24.11 20.89 27.48
CA SER A 231 -25.19 21.62 26.81
C SER A 231 -26.18 20.66 26.15
N GLU A 232 -27.29 21.22 25.66
CA GLU A 232 -28.10 20.57 24.63
C GLU A 232 -27.23 20.25 23.40
N SER A 233 -27.54 19.15 22.74
CA SER A 233 -26.80 18.68 21.58
C SER A 233 -27.23 19.37 20.30
N VAL A 234 -26.29 19.62 19.40
CA VAL A 234 -26.55 20.01 18.00
C VAL A 234 -26.18 18.90 17.03
N THR A 235 -26.78 18.91 15.85
CA THR A 235 -26.49 17.94 14.79
C THR A 235 -25.77 18.61 13.63
N ALA A 236 -24.59 18.10 13.28
CA ALA A 236 -23.81 18.46 12.12
C ALA A 236 -23.98 17.40 11.02
N VAL A 237 -24.21 17.83 9.78
CA VAL A 237 -24.21 16.97 8.59
C VAL A 237 -23.34 17.63 7.53
N PRO A 238 -22.05 17.26 7.42
CA PRO A 238 -21.16 17.78 6.38
C PRO A 238 -21.75 17.54 4.99
N LYS A 239 -21.49 18.45 4.05
CA LYS A 239 -22.07 18.41 2.70
C LYS A 239 -21.01 18.60 1.64
N ALA A 240 -21.13 17.84 0.56
CA ALA A 240 -20.26 18.00 -0.59
C ALA A 240 -20.40 19.43 -1.15
N ASP A 241 -19.28 19.98 -1.60
CA ASP A 241 -19.13 21.33 -2.17
C ASP A 241 -18.91 21.30 -3.69
N LYS A 242 -18.67 20.11 -4.26
CA LYS A 242 -18.56 19.87 -5.69
C LYS A 242 -19.33 18.62 -6.14
N LYS A 243 -19.57 18.55 -7.45
CA LYS A 243 -19.98 17.31 -8.13
C LYS A 243 -18.98 16.18 -7.84
N PRO A 244 -19.39 14.91 -7.94
CA PRO A 244 -18.46 13.82 -7.71
C PRO A 244 -17.31 13.84 -8.72
N ASP A 245 -16.19 13.25 -8.35
CA ASP A 245 -15.13 12.97 -9.31
C ASP A 245 -15.54 11.83 -10.25
N ALA A 246 -14.95 11.76 -11.45
CA ALA A 246 -15.25 10.72 -12.43
C ALA A 246 -15.02 9.31 -11.84
N PRO A 247 -15.91 8.33 -12.10
CA PRO A 247 -15.70 6.97 -11.59
C PRO A 247 -14.39 6.34 -12.09
N GLU A 248 -13.75 5.56 -11.22
CA GLU A 248 -12.41 5.00 -11.44
C GLU A 248 -12.40 3.48 -11.33
N ASN A 249 -11.36 2.85 -11.87
CA ASN A 249 -11.12 1.40 -11.85
C ASN A 249 -12.33 0.61 -12.39
N VAL A 250 -12.89 1.07 -13.52
CA VAL A 250 -14.03 0.43 -14.18
C VAL A 250 -13.58 -0.87 -14.84
N LYS A 251 -14.02 -2.00 -14.28
CA LYS A 251 -13.76 -3.34 -14.80
C LYS A 251 -15.00 -3.88 -15.49
N ALA A 252 -14.87 -4.25 -16.76
CA ALA A 252 -15.92 -4.88 -17.56
C ALA A 252 -15.50 -6.28 -18.00
N VAL A 253 -16.36 -7.27 -17.74
CA VAL A 253 -16.14 -8.69 -18.11
C VAL A 253 -17.31 -9.18 -18.92
N GLY A 254 -17.03 -9.62 -20.14
CA GLY A 254 -18.01 -10.22 -21.02
C GLY A 254 -18.47 -11.61 -20.54
N LYS A 255 -19.76 -11.85 -20.64
CA LYS A 255 -20.46 -13.10 -20.33
C LYS A 255 -21.43 -13.44 -21.47
N TYR A 256 -22.09 -14.58 -21.37
CA TYR A 256 -23.11 -14.95 -22.35
C TYR A 256 -24.25 -13.93 -22.35
N LYS A 257 -24.45 -13.24 -23.48
CA LYS A 257 -25.45 -12.16 -23.66
C LYS A 257 -25.47 -11.10 -22.56
N SER A 258 -24.35 -10.89 -21.88
CA SER A 258 -24.28 -9.95 -20.76
C SER A 258 -22.86 -9.45 -20.52
N VAL A 259 -22.75 -8.31 -19.85
CA VAL A 259 -21.47 -7.77 -19.37
C VAL A 259 -21.60 -7.45 -17.89
N GLU A 260 -20.71 -8.02 -17.09
CA GLU A 260 -20.56 -7.68 -15.67
C GLU A 260 -19.63 -6.47 -15.55
N VAL A 261 -20.10 -5.40 -14.91
CA VAL A 261 -19.36 -4.15 -14.73
C VAL A 261 -19.21 -3.88 -13.24
N SER A 262 -18.01 -3.49 -12.81
CA SER A 262 -17.71 -3.08 -11.43
C SER A 262 -16.73 -1.92 -11.40
N TRP A 263 -16.77 -1.10 -10.35
CA TRP A 263 -15.92 0.09 -10.22
C TRP A 263 -15.59 0.41 -8.76
N LYS A 264 -14.68 1.37 -8.55
CA LYS A 264 -14.35 1.89 -7.21
C LYS A 264 -15.56 2.60 -6.62
N ASN A 265 -15.82 2.38 -5.34
CA ASN A 265 -16.81 3.18 -4.62
C ASN A 265 -16.28 4.61 -4.43
N MET A 266 -16.82 5.55 -5.20
CA MET A 266 -16.41 6.95 -5.23
C MET A 266 -16.95 7.72 -4.04
N LYS A 267 -16.11 8.60 -3.48
CA LYS A 267 -16.53 9.52 -2.42
C LYS A 267 -17.53 10.54 -2.95
N ASN A 268 -18.43 11.01 -2.09
CA ASN A 268 -19.42 12.04 -2.42
C ASN A 268 -20.36 11.68 -3.58
N THR A 269 -20.51 10.39 -3.91
CA THR A 269 -21.40 9.87 -4.95
C THR A 269 -22.60 9.16 -4.33
N GLU A 270 -23.80 9.54 -4.74
CA GLU A 270 -25.05 8.94 -4.24
C GLU A 270 -25.50 7.76 -5.08
N PHE A 271 -25.35 7.88 -6.39
CA PHE A 271 -25.64 6.83 -7.36
C PHE A 271 -24.83 7.06 -8.64
N TYR A 272 -24.80 6.05 -9.49
CA TYR A 272 -24.11 6.09 -10.77
C TYR A 272 -25.10 5.98 -11.93
N ASN A 273 -24.74 6.60 -13.05
CA ASN A 273 -25.32 6.28 -14.34
C ASN A 273 -24.30 5.45 -15.13
N LEU A 274 -24.76 4.39 -15.76
CA LEU A 274 -23.97 3.56 -16.66
C LEU A 274 -24.43 3.79 -18.09
N PHE A 275 -23.46 3.97 -18.98
CA PHE A 275 -23.70 4.16 -20.41
C PHE A 275 -23.03 3.02 -21.16
N TYR A 276 -23.77 2.36 -22.06
CA TYR A 276 -23.19 1.33 -22.91
C TYR A 276 -23.71 1.39 -24.35
N ARG A 277 -22.88 0.94 -25.29
CA ARG A 277 -23.25 0.78 -26.70
C ARG A 277 -22.43 -0.32 -27.37
N GLU A 278 -22.90 -0.85 -28.49
CA GLU A 278 -22.07 -1.69 -29.35
C GLU A 278 -20.92 -0.82 -29.89
N LYS A 279 -19.68 -1.33 -29.84
CA LYS A 279 -18.49 -0.58 -30.26
C LYS A 279 -18.67 -0.07 -31.69
N GLY A 280 -18.46 1.23 -31.90
CA GLY A 280 -18.63 1.89 -33.19
C GLY A 280 -20.04 2.45 -33.49
N GLN A 281 -21.03 2.22 -32.63
CA GLN A 281 -22.31 2.93 -32.71
C GLN A 281 -22.20 4.35 -32.13
N GLU A 282 -23.07 5.28 -32.54
CA GLU A 282 -23.03 6.65 -32.01
C GLU A 282 -23.75 6.78 -30.66
N GLU A 283 -24.96 6.23 -30.54
CA GLU A 283 -25.82 6.44 -29.38
C GLU A 283 -25.55 5.45 -28.23
N TYR A 284 -25.43 5.99 -27.01
CA TYR A 284 -25.35 5.20 -25.77
C TYR A 284 -26.73 4.92 -25.19
N THR A 285 -26.92 3.70 -24.72
CA THR A 285 -28.02 3.36 -23.81
C THR A 285 -27.62 3.73 -22.38
N LYS A 286 -28.49 4.46 -21.68
CA LYS A 286 -28.26 4.91 -20.30
C LYS A 286 -29.06 4.06 -19.30
N ILE A 287 -28.39 3.63 -18.24
CA ILE A 287 -28.98 3.00 -17.05
C ILE A 287 -28.74 3.95 -15.88
N GLU A 288 -29.81 4.37 -15.19
CA GLU A 288 -29.75 5.40 -14.15
C GLU A 288 -29.96 4.84 -12.74
N ASN A 289 -29.54 5.60 -11.74
CA ASN A 289 -29.81 5.35 -10.31
C ASN A 289 -29.22 4.03 -9.78
N ILE A 290 -28.03 3.66 -10.21
CA ILE A 290 -27.32 2.48 -9.68
C ILE A 290 -26.67 2.87 -8.34
N THR A 291 -27.16 2.31 -7.23
CA THR A 291 -26.67 2.62 -5.87
C THR A 291 -25.57 1.68 -5.37
N THR A 292 -25.26 0.63 -6.14
CA THR A 292 -24.15 -0.30 -5.92
C THR A 292 -22.94 0.07 -6.77
N ASN A 293 -21.76 -0.48 -6.46
CA ASN A 293 -20.54 -0.30 -7.25
C ASN A 293 -20.33 -1.39 -8.32
N SER A 294 -21.43 -2.03 -8.73
CA SER A 294 -21.46 -3.04 -9.78
C SER A 294 -22.84 -3.11 -10.43
N TYR A 295 -22.87 -3.59 -11.67
CA TYR A 295 -24.08 -3.80 -12.45
C TYR A 295 -23.87 -4.88 -13.52
N THR A 296 -24.91 -5.65 -13.85
CA THR A 296 -24.90 -6.62 -14.96
C THR A 296 -25.81 -6.13 -16.08
N ILE A 297 -25.21 -5.75 -17.21
CA ILE A 297 -25.94 -5.41 -18.42
C ILE A 297 -26.39 -6.73 -19.06
N SER A 298 -27.69 -6.95 -19.21
CA SER A 298 -28.28 -8.19 -19.74
C SER A 298 -28.87 -7.99 -21.14
N GLU A 299 -29.33 -9.07 -21.77
CA GLU A 299 -30.03 -9.05 -23.06
C GLU A 299 -29.20 -8.47 -24.22
N LEU A 300 -27.87 -8.61 -24.12
CA LEU A 300 -26.94 -8.19 -25.15
C LEU A 300 -26.85 -9.23 -26.27
N LYS A 301 -26.35 -8.81 -27.44
CA LYS A 301 -26.06 -9.72 -28.55
C LYS A 301 -24.86 -10.61 -28.21
N GLU A 302 -24.80 -11.81 -28.78
CA GLU A 302 -23.66 -12.73 -28.62
C GLU A 302 -22.46 -12.26 -29.46
N ASN A 303 -21.24 -12.47 -28.96
CA ASN A 303 -19.98 -12.14 -29.65
C ASN A 303 -19.84 -10.68 -30.08
N VAL A 304 -20.55 -9.75 -29.43
CA VAL A 304 -20.50 -8.31 -29.74
C VAL A 304 -19.67 -7.59 -28.69
N LYS A 305 -18.77 -6.72 -29.15
CA LYS A 305 -17.96 -5.84 -28.30
C LYS A 305 -18.77 -4.60 -27.92
N TYR A 306 -18.80 -4.28 -26.63
CA TYR A 306 -19.48 -3.13 -26.07
C TYR A 306 -18.48 -2.16 -25.47
N GLU A 307 -18.76 -0.86 -25.60
CA GLU A 307 -18.10 0.24 -24.90
C GLU A 307 -18.96 0.64 -23.70
N ILE A 308 -18.34 0.81 -22.53
CA ILE A 308 -19.01 1.12 -21.27
C ILE A 308 -18.26 2.26 -20.57
N TYR A 309 -18.98 3.27 -20.11
CA TYR A 309 -18.46 4.25 -19.15
C TYR A 309 -19.52 4.57 -18.09
N LEU A 310 -19.08 5.19 -17.00
CA LEU A 310 -19.96 5.60 -15.90
C LEU A 310 -19.78 7.08 -15.54
N THR A 311 -20.81 7.65 -14.95
CA THR A 311 -20.77 8.94 -14.25
C THR A 311 -21.28 8.75 -12.82
N GLY A 312 -20.78 9.54 -11.88
CA GLY A 312 -21.29 9.63 -10.51
C GLY A 312 -22.22 10.84 -10.37
N VAL A 313 -23.26 10.73 -9.55
CA VAL A 313 -24.22 11.80 -9.30
C VAL A 313 -24.35 12.09 -7.82
N ASN A 314 -24.42 13.38 -7.48
CA ASN A 314 -24.88 13.87 -6.17
C ASN A 314 -25.80 15.08 -6.32
N GLU A 315 -26.23 15.68 -5.21
CA GLU A 315 -27.10 16.87 -5.20
C GLU A 315 -26.58 18.09 -5.98
N LEU A 316 -25.27 18.17 -6.26
CA LEU A 316 -24.64 19.23 -7.04
C LEU A 316 -24.55 18.90 -8.54
N GLY A 317 -24.85 17.65 -8.93
CA GLY A 317 -24.97 17.20 -10.31
C GLY A 317 -24.12 15.99 -10.66
N GLU A 318 -24.01 15.75 -11.96
CA GLU A 318 -23.32 14.60 -12.58
C GLU A 318 -21.85 14.92 -12.87
N SER A 319 -20.96 13.99 -12.54
CA SER A 319 -19.51 14.04 -12.77
C SER A 319 -19.15 13.99 -14.25
N ASP A 320 -17.86 14.18 -14.54
CA ASP A 320 -17.30 13.78 -15.83
C ASP A 320 -17.36 12.25 -16.00
N PRO A 321 -17.36 11.73 -17.24
CA PRO A 321 -17.30 10.29 -17.52
C PRO A 321 -16.03 9.63 -16.99
N SER A 322 -16.14 8.38 -16.58
CA SER A 322 -15.00 7.48 -16.38
C SER A 322 -14.22 7.27 -17.69
N LEU A 323 -13.05 6.65 -17.59
CA LEU A 323 -12.46 6.02 -18.76
C LEU A 323 -13.44 5.02 -19.39
N THR A 324 -13.42 4.92 -20.71
CA THR A 324 -14.23 3.93 -21.43
C THR A 324 -13.58 2.57 -21.29
N SER A 325 -14.37 1.57 -20.90
CA SER A 325 -13.99 0.17 -20.86
C SER A 325 -14.64 -0.60 -22.00
N THR A 326 -13.97 -1.64 -22.51
CA THR A 326 -14.53 -2.58 -23.47
C THR A 326 -14.66 -4.00 -22.93
N ALA A 327 -15.74 -4.66 -23.31
CA ALA A 327 -15.96 -6.08 -23.06
C ALA A 327 -16.70 -6.70 -24.24
N GLN A 328 -16.33 -7.93 -24.59
CA GLN A 328 -17.01 -8.70 -25.64
C GLN A 328 -17.88 -9.77 -24.99
N THR A 329 -19.18 -9.76 -25.29
CA THR A 329 -20.09 -10.82 -24.86
C THR A 329 -19.66 -12.15 -25.47
N THR A 330 -19.95 -13.24 -24.78
CA THR A 330 -19.68 -14.59 -25.28
C THR A 330 -20.94 -15.20 -25.88
N ASP A 331 -20.78 -16.30 -26.60
CA ASP A 331 -21.85 -17.18 -27.05
C ASP A 331 -21.86 -18.49 -26.21
N LEU A 332 -22.68 -19.47 -26.61
CA LEU A 332 -22.65 -20.84 -26.10
C LEU A 332 -21.98 -21.83 -27.08
N GLU A 333 -21.43 -21.32 -28.18
CA GLU A 333 -20.74 -22.16 -29.14
C GLU A 333 -19.42 -22.64 -28.51
N PRO A 334 -18.99 -23.87 -28.77
CA PRO A 334 -17.72 -24.39 -28.24
C PRO A 334 -16.50 -23.63 -28.75
N ALA A 335 -15.33 -23.93 -28.18
CA ALA A 335 -14.07 -23.53 -28.78
C ALA A 335 -13.84 -24.30 -30.10
N VAL A 336 -13.15 -23.65 -31.03
CA VAL A 336 -12.70 -24.31 -32.26
C VAL A 336 -11.26 -24.78 -32.05
N MET A 337 -11.08 -26.10 -31.87
CA MET A 337 -9.75 -26.70 -31.85
C MET A 337 -9.15 -26.73 -33.27
N PRO A 338 -7.81 -26.60 -33.41
CA PRO A 338 -7.13 -26.74 -34.70
C PRO A 338 -7.43 -28.09 -35.35
N LYS A 339 -7.53 -28.11 -36.67
CA LYS A 339 -7.73 -29.32 -37.48
C LYS A 339 -6.46 -29.78 -38.20
N TYR A 340 -5.38 -28.99 -38.14
CA TYR A 340 -4.06 -29.38 -38.64
C TYR A 340 -3.67 -30.77 -38.12
N LYS A 341 -3.48 -31.74 -39.02
CA LYS A 341 -3.12 -33.14 -38.70
C LYS A 341 -4.12 -33.91 -37.83
N GLN A 342 -5.36 -33.44 -37.69
CA GLN A 342 -6.40 -34.14 -36.93
C GLN A 342 -6.69 -35.53 -37.54
N ILE A 343 -6.77 -36.54 -36.68
CA ILE A 343 -7.03 -37.93 -37.04
C ILE A 343 -8.54 -38.17 -37.10
N ASN A 344 -9.24 -37.96 -35.98
CA ASN A 344 -10.66 -38.26 -35.89
C ASN A 344 -11.50 -37.09 -36.43
N THR A 345 -12.34 -37.36 -37.42
CA THR A 345 -13.22 -36.36 -38.06
C THR A 345 -14.61 -36.93 -38.31
N SER A 346 -15.65 -36.13 -38.17
CA SER A 346 -17.03 -36.50 -38.52
C SER A 346 -17.89 -35.30 -38.88
N GLU A 347 -19.02 -35.58 -39.52
CA GLU A 347 -20.17 -34.67 -39.50
C GLU A 347 -20.76 -34.62 -38.08
N GLU A 348 -21.41 -33.52 -37.73
CA GLU A 348 -22.00 -33.29 -36.40
C GLU A 348 -22.94 -34.44 -35.97
N GLY A 349 -22.73 -34.94 -34.75
CA GLY A 349 -23.50 -36.00 -34.12
C GLY A 349 -23.26 -37.41 -34.71
N GLN A 350 -22.23 -37.58 -35.55
CA GLN A 350 -21.84 -38.87 -36.11
C GLN A 350 -20.56 -39.40 -35.45
N VAL A 351 -20.43 -40.74 -35.37
CA VAL A 351 -19.20 -41.38 -34.88
C VAL A 351 -18.00 -40.93 -35.72
N SER A 352 -16.99 -40.36 -35.07
CA SER A 352 -15.73 -39.96 -35.70
C SER A 352 -15.05 -41.09 -36.48
N SER A 353 -14.46 -40.73 -37.62
CA SER A 353 -13.53 -41.60 -38.35
C SER A 353 -12.37 -42.07 -37.47
N HIS A 354 -11.83 -43.24 -37.80
CA HIS A 354 -10.65 -43.84 -37.16
C HIS A 354 -10.78 -44.24 -35.69
N ILE A 355 -11.92 -43.96 -35.03
CA ILE A 355 -12.23 -44.44 -33.68
C ILE A 355 -13.12 -45.69 -33.76
N VAL A 356 -12.64 -46.81 -33.22
CA VAL A 356 -13.36 -48.09 -33.16
C VAL A 356 -14.11 -48.27 -31.84
N SER A 357 -13.59 -47.67 -30.77
CA SER A 357 -14.23 -47.70 -29.44
C SER A 357 -13.91 -46.42 -28.69
N ALA A 358 -14.93 -45.82 -28.05
CA ALA A 358 -14.79 -44.70 -27.13
C ALA A 358 -15.54 -45.02 -25.83
N THR A 359 -14.83 -44.99 -24.70
CA THR A 359 -15.39 -45.35 -23.39
C THR A 359 -14.88 -44.46 -22.27
N ARG A 360 -15.63 -44.41 -21.17
CA ARG A 360 -15.33 -43.67 -19.94
C ARG A 360 -15.29 -44.61 -18.74
N GLY A 361 -14.45 -44.33 -17.75
CA GLY A 361 -14.40 -45.13 -16.52
C GLY A 361 -15.62 -44.93 -15.63
N ARG A 362 -16.03 -43.67 -15.44
CA ARG A 362 -17.15 -43.23 -14.59
C ARG A 362 -17.81 -42.00 -15.17
N GLY A 363 -18.73 -41.38 -14.43
CA GLY A 363 -19.47 -40.20 -14.87
C GLY A 363 -20.55 -40.52 -15.89
N GLU A 364 -21.14 -39.47 -16.44
CA GLU A 364 -22.25 -39.60 -17.38
C GLU A 364 -22.03 -38.73 -18.62
N MET A 365 -22.52 -39.21 -19.75
CA MET A 365 -22.66 -38.39 -20.95
C MET A 365 -24.01 -37.68 -20.87
N LYS A 366 -24.00 -36.38 -21.14
CA LYS A 366 -25.17 -35.51 -21.22
C LYS A 366 -25.39 -35.13 -22.67
N ASP A 367 -26.66 -35.05 -23.05
CA ASP A 367 -27.10 -34.59 -24.37
C ASP A 367 -26.41 -35.30 -25.55
N SER A 368 -26.02 -36.57 -25.35
CA SER A 368 -25.38 -37.43 -26.34
C SER A 368 -26.35 -38.52 -26.82
N PRO A 369 -26.85 -38.47 -28.06
CA PRO A 369 -27.73 -39.50 -28.60
C PRO A 369 -26.98 -40.81 -28.91
N LEU A 370 -25.65 -40.80 -28.93
CA LEU A 370 -24.82 -41.98 -29.21
C LEU A 370 -24.52 -42.82 -27.95
N ASP A 371 -24.76 -42.27 -26.75
CA ASP A 371 -24.40 -42.88 -25.47
C ASP A 371 -25.63 -43.36 -24.69
N LEU A 372 -26.41 -44.28 -25.28
CA LEU A 372 -27.69 -44.75 -24.73
C LEU A 372 -27.58 -45.83 -23.65
N GLU A 373 -26.54 -46.66 -23.66
CA GLU A 373 -26.34 -47.74 -22.69
C GLU A 373 -24.86 -47.98 -22.40
N GLY A 374 -24.54 -48.32 -21.14
CA GLY A 374 -23.17 -48.63 -20.71
C GLY A 374 -22.28 -47.42 -20.45
N LYS A 375 -20.97 -47.62 -20.61
CA LYS A 375 -19.91 -46.65 -20.30
C LYS A 375 -19.21 -46.11 -21.56
N THR A 376 -19.96 -45.91 -22.63
CA THR A 376 -19.46 -45.33 -23.89
C THR A 376 -19.16 -43.83 -23.74
N ALA A 377 -18.32 -43.27 -24.60
CA ALA A 377 -18.03 -41.84 -24.61
C ALA A 377 -18.06 -41.29 -26.04
N TRP A 378 -19.00 -41.78 -26.85
CA TRP A 378 -19.08 -41.43 -28.26
C TRP A 378 -19.35 -39.95 -28.48
N GLY A 379 -20.17 -39.34 -27.61
CA GLY A 379 -20.44 -37.90 -27.63
C GLY A 379 -19.28 -37.03 -27.17
N THR A 380 -18.07 -37.57 -27.00
CA THR A 380 -16.84 -36.77 -26.86
C THR A 380 -16.03 -36.74 -28.17
N VAL A 381 -16.48 -37.46 -29.19
CA VAL A 381 -15.82 -37.61 -30.49
C VAL A 381 -16.88 -37.64 -31.60
N ASP A 382 -17.98 -36.93 -31.43
CA ASP A 382 -19.07 -36.88 -32.40
C ASP A 382 -19.19 -35.53 -33.10
N ASN A 383 -18.27 -34.61 -32.84
CA ASN A 383 -18.26 -33.26 -33.38
C ASN A 383 -19.58 -32.50 -33.08
N ASN A 384 -20.24 -32.84 -31.97
CA ASN A 384 -21.40 -32.13 -31.45
C ASN A 384 -21.10 -31.59 -30.03
N PRO A 385 -20.85 -30.28 -29.88
CA PRO A 385 -20.42 -29.71 -28.61
C PRO A 385 -21.48 -29.73 -27.49
N ALA A 386 -22.76 -29.96 -27.83
CA ALA A 386 -23.80 -30.14 -26.83
C ALA A 386 -23.64 -31.49 -26.10
N SER A 387 -23.20 -32.52 -26.84
CA SER A 387 -22.85 -33.81 -26.28
C SER A 387 -21.59 -33.65 -25.42
N HIS A 388 -21.69 -33.97 -24.13
CA HIS A 388 -20.57 -33.77 -23.23
C HIS A 388 -20.54 -34.77 -22.08
N PHE A 389 -19.33 -35.10 -21.68
CA PHE A 389 -19.06 -35.77 -20.42
C PHE A 389 -19.29 -34.81 -19.26
N TYR A 390 -19.93 -35.29 -18.19
CA TYR A 390 -20.09 -34.58 -16.92
C TYR A 390 -19.66 -35.45 -15.74
N MET A 391 -18.89 -34.83 -14.84
CA MET A 391 -18.47 -35.39 -13.57
C MET A 391 -18.48 -34.34 -12.47
N ALA A 392 -19.15 -34.64 -11.35
CA ALA A 392 -19.14 -33.82 -10.14
C ALA A 392 -17.92 -34.13 -9.24
N ASP A 393 -16.72 -34.04 -9.79
CA ASP A 393 -15.46 -34.22 -9.08
C ASP A 393 -14.38 -33.28 -9.66
N TRP A 394 -13.26 -33.09 -8.96
CA TRP A 394 -12.15 -32.27 -9.44
C TRP A 394 -11.09 -33.07 -10.19
N ASP A 395 -11.09 -34.40 -10.04
CA ASP A 395 -10.15 -35.34 -10.66
C ASP A 395 -10.93 -36.46 -11.37
N ASP A 396 -10.54 -36.84 -12.57
CA ASP A 396 -10.95 -38.08 -13.22
C ASP A 396 -9.72 -38.85 -13.73
N GLY A 397 -8.80 -39.15 -12.80
CA GLY A 397 -7.62 -39.96 -13.05
C GLY A 397 -6.38 -39.17 -13.45
N GLY A 398 -6.38 -37.84 -13.39
CA GLY A 398 -5.19 -37.03 -13.65
C GLY A 398 -4.18 -37.06 -12.50
N GLU A 399 -4.67 -36.90 -11.26
CA GLU A 399 -3.84 -37.00 -10.05
C GLU A 399 -3.77 -38.45 -9.55
N TYR A 400 -4.93 -39.08 -9.35
CA TYR A 400 -5.05 -40.46 -8.87
C TYR A 400 -5.10 -41.43 -10.05
N THR A 401 -3.91 -41.80 -10.54
CA THR A 401 -3.67 -42.51 -11.81
C THR A 401 -3.88 -44.02 -11.75
N ASP A 402 -4.73 -44.51 -10.86
CA ASP A 402 -4.98 -45.95 -10.77
C ASP A 402 -5.81 -46.48 -11.96
N PHE A 403 -6.36 -45.58 -12.80
CA PHE A 403 -7.23 -45.84 -13.97
C PHE A 403 -8.38 -46.82 -13.72
N ASN A 404 -8.56 -47.24 -12.46
CA ASN A 404 -9.62 -48.10 -12.01
C ASN A 404 -10.90 -47.28 -12.04
N ASN A 405 -11.65 -47.45 -13.13
CA ASN A 405 -12.95 -46.81 -13.29
C ASN A 405 -12.86 -45.27 -13.40
N LYS A 406 -11.79 -44.72 -13.99
CA LYS A 406 -11.56 -43.28 -14.22
C LYS A 406 -10.96 -42.99 -15.59
N GLY A 407 -11.19 -41.78 -16.10
CA GLY A 407 -10.63 -41.31 -17.36
C GLY A 407 -11.33 -41.87 -18.60
N PHE A 408 -10.78 -41.54 -19.76
CA PHE A 408 -11.27 -41.97 -21.05
C PHE A 408 -10.41 -43.08 -21.63
N THR A 409 -10.98 -43.91 -22.49
CA THR A 409 -10.25 -44.93 -23.26
C THR A 409 -10.77 -44.98 -24.69
N PHE A 410 -9.86 -44.87 -25.64
CA PHE A 410 -10.12 -44.86 -27.07
C PHE A 410 -9.29 -45.92 -27.79
N GLU A 411 -9.91 -46.67 -28.70
CA GLU A 411 -9.25 -47.65 -29.57
C GLU A 411 -9.38 -47.21 -31.03
N PHE A 412 -8.28 -47.27 -31.77
CA PHE A 412 -8.18 -46.77 -33.13
C PHE A 412 -8.28 -47.90 -34.18
N ASP A 413 -8.59 -47.56 -35.43
CA ASP A 413 -8.68 -48.51 -36.55
C ASP A 413 -7.33 -49.04 -37.05
N GLN A 414 -6.25 -48.33 -36.76
CA GLN A 414 -4.84 -48.71 -36.98
C GLN A 414 -3.95 -48.02 -35.92
N PRO A 415 -2.68 -48.43 -35.74
CA PRO A 415 -1.76 -47.68 -34.89
C PRO A 415 -1.44 -46.31 -35.52
N TYR A 416 -1.45 -45.26 -34.71
CA TYR A 416 -1.07 -43.90 -35.12
C TYR A 416 0.11 -43.40 -34.29
N THR A 417 0.95 -42.56 -34.89
CA THR A 417 2.00 -41.84 -34.16
C THR A 417 1.47 -40.49 -33.71
N MET A 418 1.50 -40.22 -32.41
CA MET A 418 0.89 -39.03 -31.81
C MET A 418 1.79 -38.43 -30.72
N ASP A 419 1.77 -37.11 -30.60
CA ASP A 419 2.34 -36.37 -29.47
C ASP A 419 1.30 -35.43 -28.81
N THR A 420 0.12 -35.28 -29.42
CA THR A 420 -0.85 -34.24 -29.06
C THR A 420 -2.27 -34.81 -29.04
N ILE A 421 -3.00 -34.50 -27.97
CA ILE A 421 -4.43 -34.78 -27.83
C ILE A 421 -5.13 -33.47 -27.43
N GLY A 422 -6.07 -33.02 -28.24
CA GLY A 422 -6.91 -31.86 -27.93
C GLY A 422 -8.17 -32.24 -27.20
N PHE A 423 -8.63 -31.38 -26.29
CA PHE A 423 -9.98 -31.47 -25.74
C PHE A 423 -10.52 -30.11 -25.34
N GLN A 424 -11.84 -30.01 -25.20
CA GLN A 424 -12.52 -28.80 -24.75
C GLN A 424 -13.67 -29.08 -23.80
N GLU A 425 -14.11 -28.03 -23.10
CA GLU A 425 -15.26 -28.07 -22.21
C GLU A 425 -16.51 -27.52 -22.90
N VAL A 426 -17.70 -27.92 -22.42
CA VAL A 426 -18.97 -27.29 -22.83
C VAL A 426 -19.01 -25.81 -22.43
N THR A 427 -18.43 -25.48 -21.29
CA THR A 427 -18.25 -24.10 -20.82
C THR A 427 -16.98 -24.07 -20.00
N ALA A 428 -16.05 -23.16 -20.33
CA ALA A 428 -14.81 -23.01 -19.59
C ALA A 428 -15.09 -22.54 -18.15
N GLN A 429 -14.70 -23.34 -17.16
CA GLN A 429 -15.03 -23.09 -15.75
C GLN A 429 -13.79 -22.90 -14.86
N GLY A 430 -12.63 -23.38 -15.30
CA GLY A 430 -11.35 -23.28 -14.60
C GLY A 430 -10.25 -23.94 -15.41
N ASN A 431 -9.01 -24.02 -14.90
CA ASN A 431 -7.90 -24.70 -15.58
C ASN A 431 -7.85 -26.20 -15.25
N PHE A 432 -7.38 -27.01 -16.20
CA PHE A 432 -6.88 -28.36 -15.94
C PHE A 432 -5.37 -28.31 -15.76
N THR A 433 -4.86 -29.02 -14.75
CA THR A 433 -3.44 -29.01 -14.38
C THR A 433 -2.87 -30.40 -14.15
N ARG A 434 -3.73 -31.43 -14.08
CA ARG A 434 -3.36 -32.81 -13.80
C ARG A 434 -3.68 -33.69 -14.99
N ILE A 435 -2.72 -34.53 -15.37
CA ILE A 435 -2.82 -35.47 -16.49
C ILE A 435 -2.12 -36.78 -16.14
N SER A 436 -2.69 -37.87 -16.63
CA SER A 436 -2.00 -39.15 -16.74
C SER A 436 -2.39 -39.81 -18.05
N LEU A 437 -1.46 -40.57 -18.64
CA LEU A 437 -1.68 -41.22 -19.93
C LEU A 437 -1.00 -42.59 -19.96
N LYS A 438 -1.70 -43.56 -20.52
CA LYS A 438 -1.15 -44.84 -20.93
C LYS A 438 -1.67 -45.21 -22.31
N TYR A 439 -0.91 -46.02 -23.04
CA TYR A 439 -1.28 -46.46 -24.37
C TYR A 439 -0.94 -47.93 -24.58
N TRP A 440 -1.48 -48.50 -25.66
CA TRP A 440 -1.14 -49.83 -26.12
C TRP A 440 -0.65 -49.73 -27.56
N ASP A 441 0.47 -50.39 -27.83
CA ASP A 441 1.04 -50.49 -29.18
C ASP A 441 0.25 -51.45 -30.07
N GLU A 442 0.69 -51.62 -31.32
CA GLU A 442 0.07 -52.55 -32.28
C GLU A 442 0.03 -54.01 -31.79
N ASN A 443 0.97 -54.40 -30.92
CA ASN A 443 1.03 -55.74 -30.33
C ASN A 443 0.13 -55.87 -29.08
N GLY A 444 -0.55 -54.81 -28.67
CA GLY A 444 -1.38 -54.77 -27.48
C GLY A 444 -0.58 -54.71 -26.18
N SER A 445 0.70 -54.33 -26.21
CA SER A 445 1.52 -54.16 -25.01
C SER A 445 1.22 -52.81 -24.36
N GLU A 446 0.96 -52.79 -23.04
CA GLU A 446 0.63 -51.56 -22.29
C GLU A 446 1.90 -50.78 -21.93
N HIS A 447 1.87 -49.47 -22.17
CA HIS A 447 2.94 -48.52 -21.84
C HIS A 447 2.34 -47.35 -21.07
N VAL A 448 2.87 -47.06 -19.87
CA VAL A 448 2.49 -45.89 -19.08
C VAL A 448 3.47 -44.77 -19.38
N VAL A 449 2.97 -43.59 -19.75
CA VAL A 449 3.82 -42.43 -20.02
C VAL A 449 4.19 -41.79 -18.69
N ASP A 450 5.49 -41.48 -18.52
CA ASP A 450 5.98 -40.76 -17.33
C ASP A 450 5.26 -39.41 -17.22
N LYS A 451 4.77 -39.06 -16.02
CA LYS A 451 4.11 -37.79 -15.77
C LYS A 451 4.98 -36.58 -16.13
N ASN A 452 6.31 -36.69 -16.06
CA ASN A 452 7.23 -35.63 -16.44
C ASN A 452 7.26 -35.38 -17.95
N ASN A 453 6.80 -36.34 -18.76
CA ASN A 453 6.71 -36.25 -20.20
C ASN A 453 5.31 -35.82 -20.68
N LEU A 454 4.43 -35.40 -19.77
CA LEU A 454 3.07 -34.95 -20.06
C LEU A 454 2.86 -33.50 -19.60
N LYS A 455 2.22 -32.70 -20.46
CA LYS A 455 1.85 -31.30 -20.15
C LYS A 455 0.43 -31.03 -20.64
N ILE A 456 -0.37 -30.33 -19.84
CA ILE A 456 -1.62 -29.71 -20.31
C ILE A 456 -1.34 -28.25 -20.65
N GLU A 457 -1.72 -27.83 -21.85
CA GLU A 457 -1.64 -26.46 -22.34
C GLU A 457 -3.05 -25.92 -22.56
N ALA A 458 -3.42 -24.86 -21.84
CA ALA A 458 -4.65 -24.13 -22.12
C ALA A 458 -4.40 -23.18 -23.30
N ARG A 459 -5.27 -23.23 -24.31
CA ARG A 459 -5.21 -22.39 -25.51
C ARG A 459 -6.55 -21.73 -25.75
N THR A 460 -6.57 -20.70 -26.58
CA THR A 460 -7.81 -20.02 -26.97
C THR A 460 -7.94 -19.97 -28.49
N ASP A 461 -9.16 -20.15 -28.98
CA ASP A 461 -9.46 -19.88 -30.38
C ASP A 461 -9.51 -18.36 -30.66
N LYS A 462 -9.77 -18.00 -31.93
CA LYS A 462 -9.91 -16.62 -32.38
C LYS A 462 -11.00 -15.81 -31.67
N ASN A 463 -11.92 -16.48 -30.97
CA ASN A 463 -13.01 -15.86 -30.22
C ASN A 463 -12.74 -15.91 -28.69
N ASN A 464 -11.49 -16.13 -28.28
CA ASN A 464 -11.05 -16.27 -26.89
C ASN A 464 -11.69 -17.45 -26.13
N LYS A 465 -12.18 -18.48 -26.83
CA LYS A 465 -12.75 -19.66 -26.19
C LYS A 465 -11.69 -20.69 -25.91
N ARG A 466 -11.72 -21.21 -24.69
CA ARG A 466 -10.66 -22.07 -24.20
C ARG A 466 -10.83 -23.52 -24.66
N TYR A 467 -9.74 -24.07 -25.17
CA TYR A 467 -9.53 -25.51 -25.33
C TYR A 467 -8.19 -25.90 -24.71
N TYR A 468 -7.86 -27.18 -24.73
CA TYR A 468 -6.65 -27.71 -24.11
C TYR A 468 -5.93 -28.67 -25.04
N PHE A 469 -4.61 -28.65 -25.03
CA PHE A 469 -3.76 -29.69 -25.58
C PHE A 469 -3.06 -30.46 -24.47
N ILE A 470 -3.13 -31.79 -24.52
CA ILE A 470 -2.24 -32.69 -23.82
C ILE A 470 -1.05 -32.93 -24.75
N ARG A 471 0.14 -32.47 -24.35
CA ARG A 471 1.40 -32.69 -25.05
C ARG A 471 2.17 -33.84 -24.42
N ILE A 472 2.73 -34.69 -25.26
CA ILE A 472 3.57 -35.83 -24.93
C ILE A 472 4.98 -35.52 -25.44
N ALA A 473 5.97 -35.50 -24.56
CA ALA A 473 7.32 -35.05 -24.91
C ALA A 473 8.01 -35.89 -26.00
N GLU A 474 7.63 -37.15 -26.14
CA GLU A 474 8.14 -38.06 -27.16
C GLU A 474 6.96 -38.68 -27.89
N PRO A 475 6.97 -38.74 -29.24
CA PRO A 475 5.85 -39.28 -30.00
C PRO A 475 5.63 -40.76 -29.66
N ILE A 476 4.39 -41.11 -29.33
CA ILE A 476 3.97 -42.48 -29.03
C ILE A 476 3.35 -43.12 -30.27
N GLN A 477 3.52 -44.43 -30.42
CA GLN A 477 2.83 -45.22 -31.43
C GLN A 477 1.70 -46.01 -30.76
N ALA A 478 0.46 -45.59 -30.95
CA ALA A 478 -0.69 -46.08 -30.18
C ALA A 478 -1.82 -46.63 -31.07
N LYS A 479 -2.25 -47.85 -30.76
CA LYS A 479 -3.47 -48.48 -31.28
C LYS A 479 -4.65 -48.28 -30.32
N LYS A 480 -4.37 -48.05 -29.03
CA LYS A 480 -5.34 -47.71 -27.99
C LYS A 480 -4.71 -46.73 -27.00
N ILE A 481 -5.46 -45.76 -26.50
CA ILE A 481 -5.01 -44.78 -25.50
C ILE A 481 -6.02 -44.75 -24.35
N SER A 482 -5.52 -44.55 -23.13
CA SER A 482 -6.32 -44.15 -21.99
C SER A 482 -5.65 -42.99 -21.26
N PHE A 483 -6.41 -41.94 -20.96
CA PHE A 483 -5.91 -40.77 -20.25
C PHE A 483 -6.93 -40.25 -19.23
N GLY A 484 -6.44 -39.66 -18.15
CA GLY A 484 -7.24 -39.04 -17.09
C GLY A 484 -6.84 -37.59 -16.88
N ILE A 485 -7.81 -36.73 -16.58
CA ILE A 485 -7.61 -35.29 -16.39
C ILE A 485 -8.05 -34.84 -15.00
N GLY A 486 -7.47 -33.76 -14.50
CA GLY A 486 -7.87 -33.17 -13.23
C GLY A 486 -7.51 -31.69 -13.11
N ARG A 487 -8.22 -31.02 -12.21
CA ARG A 487 -8.03 -29.60 -11.85
C ARG A 487 -7.15 -29.47 -10.61
N ASP A 488 -6.71 -28.26 -10.30
CA ASP A 488 -6.15 -27.99 -8.97
C ASP A 488 -7.28 -27.96 -7.92
N TYR A 489 -6.96 -28.47 -6.73
CA TYR A 489 -7.87 -28.57 -5.58
C TYR A 489 -8.22 -27.17 -5.03
N SER A 490 -9.09 -26.45 -5.75
CA SER A 490 -9.42 -25.03 -5.54
C SER A 490 -10.91 -24.79 -5.27
N GLY A 491 -11.65 -25.86 -4.92
CA GLY A 491 -13.08 -25.80 -4.62
C GLY A 491 -14.00 -26.03 -5.83
N LEU A 492 -13.52 -25.85 -7.06
CA LEU A 492 -14.26 -26.22 -8.29
C LEU A 492 -14.24 -27.76 -8.47
N ARG A 493 -15.41 -28.40 -8.32
CA ARG A 493 -15.56 -29.86 -8.39
C ARG A 493 -16.46 -30.31 -9.54
N VAL A 494 -16.15 -29.82 -10.74
CA VAL A 494 -16.83 -30.17 -11.98
C VAL A 494 -15.80 -30.39 -13.08
N ILE A 495 -15.91 -31.51 -13.78
CA ILE A 495 -15.19 -31.79 -15.03
C ILE A 495 -16.23 -31.96 -16.12
N THR A 496 -16.06 -31.21 -17.20
CA THR A 496 -16.82 -31.38 -18.43
C THR A 496 -15.88 -31.53 -19.62
N VAL A 497 -16.19 -32.45 -20.54
CA VAL A 497 -15.46 -32.61 -21.80
C VAL A 497 -16.47 -32.79 -22.92
N SER A 498 -16.53 -31.86 -23.86
CA SER A 498 -17.46 -31.90 -24.99
C SER A 498 -16.85 -32.52 -26.24
N GLU A 499 -15.58 -32.25 -26.53
CA GLU A 499 -14.91 -32.81 -27.72
C GLU A 499 -13.46 -33.19 -27.39
N ILE A 500 -12.99 -34.28 -28.00
CA ILE A 500 -11.63 -34.80 -27.93
C ILE A 500 -11.13 -35.02 -29.37
N SER A 501 -9.93 -34.54 -29.65
CA SER A 501 -9.27 -34.67 -30.95
C SER A 501 -7.89 -35.28 -30.80
N PHE A 502 -7.54 -36.20 -31.68
CA PHE A 502 -6.23 -36.85 -31.75
C PHE A 502 -5.49 -36.32 -32.97
N TYR A 503 -4.19 -36.10 -32.86
CA TYR A 503 -3.39 -35.50 -33.92
C TYR A 503 -2.26 -36.42 -34.35
N ASN A 504 -2.02 -36.51 -35.67
CA ASN A 504 -0.82 -37.15 -36.18
C ASN A 504 0.40 -36.31 -35.82
N TYR A 505 1.45 -36.98 -35.38
CA TYR A 505 2.74 -36.36 -35.13
C TYR A 505 3.31 -35.74 -36.42
N ASP A 506 3.80 -34.51 -36.30
CA ASP A 506 4.56 -33.79 -37.31
C ASP A 506 5.88 -33.35 -36.70
N SER A 507 7.00 -33.77 -37.29
CA SER A 507 8.33 -33.48 -36.76
C SER A 507 8.75 -32.02 -36.90
N LEU A 508 7.94 -31.16 -37.55
CA LEU A 508 8.35 -29.79 -37.85
C LEU A 508 8.79 -29.00 -36.62
N GLU A 509 8.05 -29.06 -35.50
CA GLU A 509 8.45 -28.38 -34.27
C GLU A 509 9.79 -28.94 -33.75
N ASP A 510 9.93 -30.26 -33.67
CA ASP A 510 11.15 -30.92 -33.21
C ASP A 510 12.35 -30.65 -34.13
N ASP A 511 12.13 -30.55 -35.45
CA ASP A 511 13.16 -30.23 -36.43
C ASP A 511 13.65 -28.79 -36.27
N ILE A 512 12.74 -27.84 -35.94
CA ILE A 512 13.08 -26.44 -35.66
C ILE A 512 13.82 -26.33 -34.32
N MET A 513 13.32 -26.97 -33.26
CA MET A 513 14.03 -26.99 -31.97
C MET A 513 15.35 -27.75 -32.06
N GLY A 514 15.44 -28.73 -32.96
CA GLY A 514 16.61 -29.51 -33.25
C GLY A 514 17.73 -28.74 -33.96
N LEU A 515 17.51 -27.49 -34.37
CA LEU A 515 18.55 -26.62 -34.91
C LEU A 515 19.61 -26.26 -33.85
N TYR A 516 19.21 -26.17 -32.59
CA TYR A 516 20.03 -25.65 -31.51
C TYR A 516 20.90 -26.74 -30.86
N GLU A 517 22.12 -26.38 -30.49
CA GLU A 517 23.05 -27.24 -29.74
C GLU A 517 22.78 -27.18 -28.23
N ASP A 518 22.34 -26.02 -27.75
CA ASP A 518 22.06 -25.76 -26.34
C ASP A 518 20.59 -25.44 -26.08
N GLU A 519 20.15 -25.70 -24.85
CA GLU A 519 18.77 -25.54 -24.40
C GLU A 519 18.34 -24.07 -24.23
N LEU A 520 19.29 -23.11 -24.30
CA LEU A 520 18.98 -21.67 -24.33
C LEU A 520 18.76 -21.12 -25.74
N HIS A 521 18.94 -21.99 -26.74
CA HIS A 521 18.84 -21.65 -28.15
C HIS A 521 19.75 -20.46 -28.48
N THR A 522 21.02 -20.54 -28.04
CA THR A 522 22.05 -19.51 -28.25
C THR A 522 23.12 -19.93 -29.25
N VAL A 523 23.23 -21.23 -29.53
CA VAL A 523 24.19 -21.84 -30.43
C VAL A 523 23.45 -22.80 -31.36
N LEU A 524 23.69 -22.64 -32.66
CA LEU A 524 23.24 -23.60 -33.65
C LEU A 524 24.20 -24.77 -33.77
N LYS A 525 23.67 -25.97 -34.02
CA LYS A 525 24.50 -27.12 -34.37
C LYS A 525 25.33 -26.80 -35.61
N GLY A 526 26.60 -27.23 -35.64
CA GLY A 526 27.52 -26.92 -36.76
C GLY A 526 27.08 -27.41 -38.14
N SER A 527 26.03 -28.22 -38.24
CA SER A 527 25.39 -28.66 -39.49
C SER A 527 24.32 -27.71 -40.02
N VAL A 528 23.87 -26.74 -39.24
CA VAL A 528 22.80 -25.80 -39.63
C VAL A 528 23.35 -24.77 -40.61
N THR A 529 22.58 -24.52 -41.67
CA THR A 529 22.88 -23.52 -42.70
C THR A 529 21.66 -22.64 -42.96
N GLU A 530 21.85 -21.51 -43.64
CA GLU A 530 20.74 -20.65 -44.10
C GLU A 530 19.70 -21.45 -44.91
N GLN A 531 20.16 -22.40 -45.73
CA GLN A 531 19.27 -23.30 -46.48
C GLN A 531 18.47 -24.22 -45.56
N THR A 532 19.07 -24.75 -44.49
CA THR A 532 18.37 -25.59 -43.49
C THR A 532 17.22 -24.83 -42.85
N ILE A 533 17.46 -23.58 -42.46
CA ILE A 533 16.45 -22.68 -41.86
C ILE A 533 15.35 -22.39 -42.89
N GLN A 534 15.72 -22.05 -44.13
CA GLN A 534 14.75 -21.75 -45.18
C GLN A 534 13.89 -22.96 -45.57
N ASP A 535 14.44 -24.18 -45.55
CA ASP A 535 13.69 -25.41 -45.82
C ASP A 535 12.63 -25.66 -44.73
N LEU A 536 12.98 -25.43 -43.46
CA LEU A 536 12.02 -25.50 -42.35
C LEU A 536 10.97 -24.39 -42.43
N ARG A 537 11.37 -23.17 -42.79
CA ARG A 537 10.46 -22.05 -43.04
C ARG A 537 9.47 -22.39 -44.16
N ASN A 538 9.93 -23.00 -45.25
CA ASN A 538 9.05 -23.44 -46.35
C ASN A 538 8.05 -24.51 -45.89
N ARG A 539 8.47 -25.47 -45.06
CA ARG A 539 7.57 -26.46 -44.45
C ARG A 539 6.53 -25.79 -43.56
N LEU A 540 6.94 -24.84 -42.73
CA LEU A 540 6.06 -24.07 -41.86
C LEU A 540 5.02 -23.24 -42.62
N GLN A 541 5.37 -22.77 -43.82
CA GLN A 541 4.49 -22.05 -44.74
C GLN A 541 3.66 -23.01 -45.64
N THR A 542 3.69 -24.32 -45.40
CA THR A 542 2.86 -25.30 -46.11
C THR A 542 1.60 -25.59 -45.30
N LYS A 543 0.44 -25.55 -45.96
CA LYS A 543 -0.84 -25.92 -45.34
C LYS A 543 -1.00 -27.43 -45.31
N ASP A 544 -1.61 -27.94 -44.26
CA ASP A 544 -2.03 -29.33 -44.21
C ASP A 544 -3.10 -29.61 -45.27
N GLU A 545 -2.93 -30.69 -46.03
CA GLU A 545 -3.77 -30.99 -47.20
C GLU A 545 -5.23 -31.31 -46.83
N ALA A 546 -5.45 -31.93 -45.68
CA ALA A 546 -6.79 -32.36 -45.24
C ALA A 546 -7.60 -31.19 -44.67
N SER A 547 -6.98 -30.38 -43.82
CA SER A 547 -7.64 -29.27 -43.12
C SER A 547 -7.55 -27.92 -43.86
N GLY A 548 -6.52 -27.72 -44.69
CA GLY A 548 -6.20 -26.42 -45.29
C GLY A 548 -5.65 -25.39 -44.29
N GLU A 549 -5.31 -25.82 -43.08
CA GLU A 549 -4.76 -25.01 -42.01
C GLU A 549 -3.22 -25.00 -42.02
N TYR A 550 -2.62 -23.94 -41.47
CA TYR A 550 -1.19 -23.94 -41.15
C TYR A 550 -0.93 -24.67 -39.83
N HIS A 551 0.34 -24.92 -39.52
CA HIS A 551 0.73 -25.42 -38.21
C HIS A 551 0.13 -24.54 -37.08
N PRO A 552 -0.47 -25.10 -36.02
CA PRO A 552 -1.13 -24.30 -34.97
C PRO A 552 -0.19 -23.32 -34.29
N ASP A 553 1.09 -23.68 -34.18
CA ASP A 553 2.14 -22.87 -33.57
C ASP A 553 2.96 -22.07 -34.60
N LYS A 554 2.40 -21.76 -35.78
CA LYS A 554 3.13 -21.14 -36.91
C LYS A 554 3.93 -19.90 -36.50
N ASP A 555 3.27 -18.90 -35.93
CA ASP A 555 3.90 -17.61 -35.64
C ASP A 555 5.01 -17.75 -34.59
N ARG A 556 4.83 -18.64 -33.61
CA ARG A 556 5.84 -18.99 -32.61
C ARG A 556 7.06 -19.68 -33.25
N LEU A 557 6.81 -20.65 -34.14
CA LEU A 557 7.89 -21.38 -34.83
C LEU A 557 8.63 -20.50 -35.84
N GLU A 558 7.96 -19.53 -36.46
CA GLU A 558 8.59 -18.53 -37.32
C GLU A 558 9.57 -17.65 -36.52
N LYS A 559 9.16 -17.17 -35.34
CA LYS A 559 10.06 -16.45 -34.41
C LYS A 559 11.27 -17.29 -33.99
N GLU A 560 11.12 -18.61 -33.84
CA GLU A 560 12.26 -19.50 -33.56
C GLU A 560 13.17 -19.70 -34.78
N LEU A 561 12.65 -19.63 -36.00
CA LEU A 561 13.48 -19.65 -37.21
C LEU A 561 14.22 -18.33 -37.41
N ASP A 562 13.58 -17.20 -37.13
CA ASP A 562 14.22 -15.88 -37.12
C ASP A 562 15.38 -15.85 -36.11
N ASN A 563 15.20 -16.41 -34.92
CA ASN A 563 16.27 -16.55 -33.93
C ASN A 563 17.45 -17.40 -34.43
N ALA A 564 17.17 -18.53 -35.10
CA ALA A 564 18.23 -19.35 -35.69
C ALA A 564 19.01 -18.54 -36.75
N GLU A 565 18.31 -17.75 -37.55
CA GLU A 565 18.91 -16.88 -38.57
C GLU A 565 19.80 -15.79 -37.92
N ASP A 566 19.35 -15.17 -36.83
CA ASP A 566 20.13 -14.18 -36.08
C ASP A 566 21.41 -14.77 -35.46
N ILE A 567 21.35 -16.00 -34.93
CA ILE A 567 22.56 -16.71 -34.45
C ILE A 567 23.53 -16.93 -35.60
N LEU A 568 23.03 -17.38 -36.75
CA LEU A 568 23.86 -17.62 -37.93
C LEU A 568 24.54 -16.32 -38.39
N ASN A 569 23.86 -15.19 -38.22
CA ASN A 569 24.33 -13.86 -38.60
C ASN A 569 25.12 -13.11 -37.50
N ASN A 570 25.34 -13.73 -36.32
CA ASN A 570 25.97 -13.14 -35.14
C ASN A 570 25.26 -11.86 -34.63
N GLN A 571 23.93 -11.86 -34.59
CA GLN A 571 23.09 -10.73 -34.15
C GLN A 571 22.32 -11.01 -32.85
N LEU A 572 22.66 -12.06 -32.09
CA LEU A 572 21.91 -12.46 -30.90
C LEU A 572 21.97 -11.42 -29.77
N SER A 573 20.83 -11.15 -29.15
CA SER A 573 20.73 -10.45 -27.87
C SER A 573 21.40 -11.25 -26.74
N GLU A 574 22.21 -10.61 -25.91
CA GLU A 574 22.84 -11.25 -24.75
C GLU A 574 21.79 -11.73 -23.72
N PRO A 575 21.92 -12.93 -23.14
CA PRO A 575 21.02 -13.40 -22.08
C PRO A 575 21.07 -12.50 -20.84
N ILE A 576 19.91 -12.25 -20.24
CA ILE A 576 19.77 -11.43 -19.05
C ILE A 576 20.12 -12.26 -17.83
N LEU A 577 21.09 -11.82 -17.04
CA LEU A 577 21.45 -12.46 -15.78
C LEU A 577 20.49 -12.03 -14.68
N VAL A 578 19.97 -12.99 -13.92
CA VAL A 578 19.07 -12.69 -12.79
C VAL A 578 19.88 -12.49 -11.51
N HIS A 579 19.66 -11.37 -10.85
CA HIS A 579 20.19 -11.06 -9.52
C HIS A 579 19.45 -11.87 -8.46
N ASN A 580 20.04 -13.00 -8.06
CA ASN A 580 19.47 -13.88 -7.02
C ASN A 580 19.48 -13.24 -5.61
N THR A 581 20.13 -12.10 -5.44
CA THR A 581 20.11 -11.30 -4.20
C THR A 581 18.87 -10.43 -4.08
N ILE A 582 18.15 -10.16 -5.18
CA ILE A 582 16.84 -9.51 -5.19
C ILE A 582 15.78 -10.60 -5.11
N THR A 583 15.20 -10.82 -3.93
CA THR A 583 14.29 -11.96 -3.67
C THR A 583 12.99 -11.57 -2.97
N THR A 584 11.92 -12.30 -3.24
CA THR A 584 10.67 -12.23 -2.49
C THR A 584 10.76 -12.83 -1.08
N ARG A 585 11.82 -13.61 -0.78
CA ARG A 585 12.04 -14.23 0.53
C ARG A 585 12.79 -13.32 1.52
N ASP A 586 12.78 -12.02 1.27
CA ASP A 586 13.35 -11.02 2.16
C ASP A 586 12.59 -10.95 3.50
N THR A 587 13.29 -10.54 4.55
CA THR A 587 12.74 -10.37 5.89
C THR A 587 11.70 -9.24 5.93
N ASP A 588 10.57 -9.49 6.60
CA ASP A 588 9.54 -8.47 6.80
C ASP A 588 9.99 -7.38 7.79
N ARG A 589 9.90 -6.12 7.35
CA ARG A 589 10.26 -4.91 8.10
C ARG A 589 9.05 -3.99 8.33
N GLY A 590 7.85 -4.41 7.91
CA GLY A 590 6.64 -3.60 7.93
C GLY A 590 6.58 -2.55 6.82
N PHE A 591 7.32 -2.74 5.72
CA PHE A 591 7.32 -1.82 4.57
C PHE A 591 6.31 -2.31 3.53
N SER A 592 5.65 -1.36 2.85
CA SER A 592 4.93 -1.61 1.61
C SER A 592 5.73 -1.13 0.40
N GLY A 593 5.24 -1.37 -0.81
CA GLY A 593 5.85 -0.89 -2.06
C GLY A 593 7.09 -1.67 -2.53
N LEU A 594 7.57 -2.64 -1.73
CA LEU A 594 8.76 -3.44 -2.04
C LEU A 594 8.42 -4.62 -2.96
N ASN A 595 9.05 -4.67 -4.13
CA ASN A 595 8.97 -5.81 -5.03
C ASN A 595 10.38 -6.30 -5.43
N ALA A 596 10.44 -7.50 -6.01
CA ALA A 596 11.67 -8.15 -6.44
C ALA A 596 11.75 -8.23 -7.97
N TRP A 597 11.18 -7.25 -8.66
CA TRP A 597 11.03 -7.27 -10.11
C TRP A 597 12.34 -6.86 -10.80
N GLN A 598 12.78 -7.66 -11.74
CA GLN A 598 13.99 -7.41 -12.52
C GLN A 598 13.60 -7.24 -13.98
N PRO A 599 13.89 -6.07 -14.60
CA PRO A 599 13.44 -5.79 -15.97
C PRO A 599 14.00 -6.79 -16.98
N LEU A 600 13.14 -7.27 -17.88
CA LEU A 600 13.57 -8.08 -19.03
C LEU A 600 13.96 -7.22 -20.25
N GLY A 601 13.73 -5.91 -20.22
CA GLY A 601 13.94 -5.07 -21.41
C GLY A 601 13.02 -5.41 -22.57
N ILE A 602 11.86 -6.02 -22.29
CA ILE A 602 10.85 -6.39 -23.28
C ILE A 602 9.50 -5.81 -22.86
N THR A 603 8.77 -5.27 -23.83
CA THR A 603 7.33 -4.99 -23.73
C THR A 603 6.55 -5.98 -24.57
N ALA A 604 5.38 -6.39 -24.11
CA ALA A 604 4.53 -7.32 -24.86
C ALA A 604 3.06 -6.94 -24.74
N ALA A 605 2.31 -7.17 -25.82
CA ALA A 605 0.89 -6.89 -25.88
C ALA A 605 0.08 -7.97 -25.15
N ALA A 606 -1.06 -7.59 -24.57
CA ALA A 606 -2.01 -8.58 -24.06
C ALA A 606 -2.48 -9.51 -25.20
N GLY A 607 -2.58 -10.80 -24.92
CA GLY A 607 -2.86 -11.84 -25.90
C GLY A 607 -1.67 -12.29 -26.74
N GLU A 608 -0.51 -11.60 -26.67
CA GLU A 608 0.69 -12.04 -27.36
C GLU A 608 1.27 -13.29 -26.71
N GLU A 609 1.71 -14.25 -27.52
CA GLU A 609 2.51 -15.39 -27.09
C GLU A 609 4.01 -15.07 -27.19
N ILE A 610 4.72 -15.32 -26.09
CA ILE A 610 6.17 -15.18 -25.97
C ILE A 610 6.79 -16.49 -25.48
N THR A 611 8.07 -16.67 -25.76
CA THR A 611 8.85 -17.81 -25.28
C THR A 611 10.01 -17.32 -24.42
N LEU A 612 10.15 -17.85 -23.20
CA LEU A 612 11.28 -17.58 -22.31
C LEU A 612 12.18 -18.81 -22.19
N PHE A 613 13.46 -18.62 -22.44
CA PHE A 613 14.49 -19.63 -22.24
C PHE A 613 15.23 -19.34 -20.94
N VAL A 614 15.18 -20.28 -20.00
CA VAL A 614 15.76 -20.13 -18.67
C VAL A 614 16.95 -21.06 -18.49
N GLY A 615 18.14 -20.48 -18.32
CA GLY A 615 19.35 -21.19 -17.96
C GLY A 615 19.53 -21.25 -16.46
N HIS A 616 20.16 -22.33 -15.99
CA HIS A 616 20.63 -22.43 -14.61
C HIS A 616 21.99 -23.13 -14.57
N ASN A 617 22.85 -22.72 -13.65
CA ASN A 617 24.21 -23.27 -13.54
C ASN A 617 24.28 -24.76 -13.15
N THR A 618 23.24 -25.33 -12.52
CA THR A 618 23.29 -26.72 -12.02
C THR A 618 22.03 -27.56 -12.27
N MET A 619 20.94 -26.97 -12.77
CA MET A 619 19.67 -27.68 -12.97
C MET A 619 19.58 -28.14 -14.42
N GLY A 620 19.10 -29.37 -14.66
CA GLY A 620 18.78 -29.85 -16.01
C GLY A 620 17.48 -29.25 -16.53
N THR A 621 17.25 -29.26 -17.85
CA THR A 621 16.02 -28.74 -18.47
C THR A 621 14.74 -29.35 -17.95
N GLY A 622 13.67 -28.55 -17.92
CA GLY A 622 12.35 -28.92 -17.40
C GLY A 622 12.24 -28.87 -15.87
N SER A 623 13.33 -28.59 -15.16
CA SER A 623 13.33 -28.45 -13.71
C SER A 623 12.53 -27.22 -13.27
N ASN A 624 11.73 -27.35 -12.21
CA ASN A 624 11.06 -26.19 -11.62
C ASN A 624 12.09 -25.20 -11.09
N THR A 625 11.94 -23.92 -11.45
CA THR A 625 12.82 -22.85 -10.98
C THR A 625 12.17 -22.04 -9.88
N ASN A 626 12.98 -21.17 -9.27
CA ASN A 626 12.49 -20.10 -8.41
C ASN A 626 12.30 -18.79 -9.19
N LEU A 627 11.98 -18.84 -10.48
CA LEU A 627 11.69 -17.65 -11.28
C LEU A 627 10.21 -17.58 -11.59
N GLN A 628 9.64 -16.40 -11.44
CA GLN A 628 8.29 -16.07 -11.88
C GLN A 628 8.33 -14.98 -12.93
N LEU A 629 7.51 -15.12 -13.97
CA LEU A 629 7.27 -14.06 -14.94
C LEU A 629 6.17 -13.13 -14.40
N VAL A 630 6.44 -11.83 -14.42
CA VAL A 630 5.48 -10.78 -14.06
C VAL A 630 5.20 -9.93 -15.29
N ALA A 631 3.92 -9.84 -15.68
CA ALA A 631 3.46 -8.92 -16.71
C ALA A 631 2.86 -7.68 -16.06
N THR A 632 3.03 -6.53 -16.71
CA THR A 632 2.48 -5.25 -16.23
C THR A 632 1.67 -4.55 -17.30
N GLN A 633 0.76 -3.68 -16.86
CA GLN A 633 0.08 -2.73 -17.75
C GLN A 633 0.85 -1.40 -17.74
N TYR A 634 1.15 -0.88 -18.93
CA TYR A 634 1.69 0.46 -19.10
C TYR A 634 0.58 1.50 -18.94
N HIS A 635 0.88 2.62 -18.26
CA HIS A 635 -0.09 3.69 -17.97
C HIS A 635 -1.41 3.15 -17.36
N ALA A 636 -1.29 2.32 -16.32
CA ALA A 636 -2.41 1.65 -15.69
C ALA A 636 -3.15 2.56 -14.68
N GLU A 637 -4.38 2.18 -14.34
CA GLU A 637 -5.01 2.64 -13.09
C GLU A 637 -4.42 1.89 -11.90
N SER A 638 -4.49 2.49 -10.71
CA SER A 638 -3.83 1.99 -9.49
C SER A 638 -4.21 0.54 -9.10
N GLY A 639 -5.38 0.05 -9.53
CA GLY A 639 -5.89 -1.29 -9.21
C GLY A 639 -5.58 -2.39 -10.24
N SER A 640 -4.86 -2.06 -11.33
CA SER A 640 -4.63 -2.97 -12.47
C SER A 640 -3.20 -2.88 -13.01
N VAL A 641 -2.20 -2.91 -12.12
CA VAL A 641 -0.80 -2.66 -12.48
C VAL A 641 -0.07 -3.90 -13.00
N SER A 642 -0.20 -5.02 -12.31
CA SER A 642 0.63 -6.20 -12.55
C SER A 642 -0.10 -7.52 -12.30
N LYS A 643 0.44 -8.59 -12.89
CA LYS A 643 0.02 -9.97 -12.64
C LYS A 643 1.21 -10.91 -12.73
N VAL A 644 1.38 -11.77 -11.73
CA VAL A 644 2.27 -12.94 -11.84
C VAL A 644 1.64 -13.91 -12.84
N VAL A 645 2.33 -14.16 -13.95
CA VAL A 645 1.80 -14.95 -15.06
C VAL A 645 1.97 -16.44 -14.79
N THR A 646 3.20 -16.86 -14.49
CA THR A 646 3.54 -18.27 -14.21
C THR A 646 4.89 -18.39 -13.50
N THR A 647 5.14 -19.54 -12.87
CA THR A 647 6.47 -19.97 -12.45
C THR A 647 7.16 -20.66 -13.62
N LEU A 648 8.41 -20.28 -13.90
CA LEU A 648 9.19 -20.79 -15.03
C LEU A 648 9.91 -22.11 -14.67
N LYS A 649 10.22 -22.87 -15.71
CA LYS A 649 11.10 -24.05 -15.67
C LYS A 649 12.41 -23.74 -16.39
N THR A 650 13.47 -24.50 -16.12
CA THR A 650 14.69 -24.46 -16.94
C THR A 650 14.38 -24.91 -18.36
N GLY A 651 15.08 -24.33 -19.34
CA GLY A 651 14.79 -24.50 -20.76
C GLY A 651 13.62 -23.62 -21.21
N ARG A 652 12.84 -24.11 -22.17
CA ARG A 652 11.77 -23.38 -22.86
C ARG A 652 10.50 -23.21 -22.02
N ASN A 653 9.93 -22.00 -22.03
CA ASN A 653 8.65 -21.65 -21.42
C ASN A 653 7.80 -20.81 -22.37
N ASP A 654 6.72 -21.38 -22.91
CA ASP A 654 5.77 -20.64 -23.74
C ASP A 654 4.67 -20.03 -22.86
N VAL A 655 4.38 -18.74 -23.06
CA VAL A 655 3.49 -17.96 -22.20
C VAL A 655 2.67 -16.97 -23.04
N THR A 656 1.35 -16.98 -22.86
CA THR A 656 0.46 -15.91 -23.35
C THR A 656 0.35 -14.78 -22.33
N ILE A 657 0.59 -13.54 -22.76
CA ILE A 657 0.52 -12.37 -21.88
C ILE A 657 -0.94 -12.04 -21.53
N PRO A 658 -1.31 -11.97 -20.25
CA PRO A 658 -2.70 -11.73 -19.86
C PRO A 658 -3.11 -10.27 -20.06
N LYS A 659 -4.37 -10.04 -20.40
CA LYS A 659 -5.00 -8.72 -20.28
C LYS A 659 -5.30 -8.41 -18.80
N ILE A 660 -4.79 -7.29 -18.28
CA ILE A 660 -4.84 -6.92 -16.84
C ILE A 660 -6.00 -5.95 -16.51
N TRP A 661 -6.52 -5.24 -17.50
CA TRP A 661 -7.58 -4.24 -17.37
C TRP A 661 -8.59 -4.30 -18.52
N SER A 662 -9.65 -3.48 -18.46
CA SER A 662 -10.68 -3.41 -19.51
C SER A 662 -10.77 -2.07 -20.23
N THR A 663 -9.94 -1.09 -19.90
CA THR A 663 -9.93 0.22 -20.54
C THR A 663 -9.71 0.10 -22.05
N ASP A 664 -10.39 0.91 -22.85
CA ASP A 664 -10.30 0.94 -24.32
C ASP A 664 -9.06 1.68 -24.82
N GLU A 665 -7.90 1.19 -24.40
CA GLU A 665 -6.57 1.70 -24.70
C GLU A 665 -5.64 0.51 -24.92
N GLU A 666 -4.40 0.77 -25.38
CA GLU A 666 -3.40 -0.28 -25.53
C GLU A 666 -3.22 -1.09 -24.24
N SER A 667 -3.26 -2.41 -24.38
CA SER A 667 -3.19 -3.35 -23.27
C SER A 667 -1.91 -4.18 -23.36
N GLY A 668 -1.09 -4.13 -22.31
CA GLY A 668 0.25 -4.71 -22.28
C GLY A 668 1.24 -3.79 -21.59
N GLY A 669 2.52 -4.18 -21.59
CA GLY A 669 3.57 -3.40 -20.92
C GLY A 669 4.85 -4.18 -20.71
N ALA A 670 5.74 -3.60 -19.90
CA ALA A 670 7.05 -4.18 -19.58
C ALA A 670 6.91 -5.50 -18.81
N LEU A 671 7.81 -6.43 -19.12
CA LEU A 671 7.91 -7.73 -18.47
C LEU A 671 9.08 -7.77 -17.48
N TYR A 672 8.87 -8.48 -16.38
CA TYR A 672 9.87 -8.63 -15.32
C TYR A 672 10.02 -10.09 -14.91
N ILE A 673 11.21 -10.43 -14.41
CA ILE A 673 11.46 -11.66 -13.67
C ILE A 673 11.49 -11.36 -12.18
N GLN A 674 10.89 -12.25 -11.41
CA GLN A 674 10.92 -12.22 -9.96
C GLN A 674 11.55 -13.50 -9.43
N TYR A 675 12.65 -13.38 -8.68
CA TYR A 675 13.28 -14.52 -8.02
C TYR A 675 12.63 -14.79 -6.66
N THR A 676 12.20 -16.03 -6.43
CA THR A 676 11.45 -16.47 -5.25
C THR A 676 12.25 -17.42 -4.34
N GLY A 677 13.54 -17.59 -4.64
CA GLY A 677 14.45 -18.47 -3.91
C GLY A 677 15.27 -17.70 -2.89
N ASN A 678 16.24 -18.37 -2.27
CA ASN A 678 17.15 -17.75 -1.29
C ASN A 678 18.55 -18.39 -1.31
N ASN A 679 18.93 -19.00 -2.43
CA ASN A 679 20.22 -19.67 -2.58
C ASN A 679 21.23 -18.75 -3.26
N ALA A 680 22.25 -18.33 -2.51
CA ALA A 680 23.30 -17.45 -2.98
C ALA A 680 24.13 -18.03 -4.15
N ASN A 681 24.10 -19.36 -4.37
CA ASN A 681 24.80 -20.03 -5.45
C ASN A 681 23.97 -20.20 -6.74
N ASP A 682 22.68 -19.87 -6.71
CA ASP A 682 21.85 -19.92 -7.92
C ASP A 682 22.36 -18.90 -8.93
N ARG A 683 22.51 -19.32 -10.18
CA ARG A 683 22.82 -18.44 -11.31
C ARG A 683 21.83 -18.76 -12.40
N TYR A 684 20.91 -17.83 -12.63
CA TYR A 684 19.95 -17.92 -13.72
C TYR A 684 20.29 -16.95 -14.83
N SER A 685 20.04 -17.36 -16.06
CA SER A 685 19.98 -16.49 -17.22
C SER A 685 18.60 -16.63 -17.86
N VAL A 686 18.07 -15.55 -18.41
CA VAL A 686 16.79 -15.54 -19.12
C VAL A 686 16.97 -14.87 -20.46
N ARG A 687 16.46 -15.51 -21.50
CA ARG A 687 16.31 -14.93 -22.84
C ARG A 687 14.84 -14.96 -23.22
N VAL A 688 14.38 -13.92 -23.89
CA VAL A 688 12.99 -13.79 -24.32
C VAL A 688 12.95 -13.79 -25.84
N ASN A 689 12.02 -14.55 -26.42
CA ASN A 689 11.67 -14.50 -27.82
C ASN A 689 10.21 -14.02 -27.96
N GLY A 690 9.98 -13.00 -28.78
CA GLY A 690 8.71 -12.26 -28.86
C GLY A 690 8.68 -10.98 -28.01
N GLY A 691 7.61 -10.20 -28.17
CA GLY A 691 7.55 -8.83 -27.67
C GLY A 691 8.45 -7.87 -28.46
N VAL A 692 8.63 -6.67 -27.91
CA VAL A 692 9.47 -5.61 -28.47
C VAL A 692 10.52 -5.18 -27.43
N GLU A 693 11.78 -5.19 -27.83
CA GLU A 693 12.89 -4.69 -27.02
C GLU A 693 12.76 -3.21 -26.69
N VAL A 694 12.93 -2.89 -25.42
CA VAL A 694 12.96 -1.52 -24.88
C VAL A 694 14.27 -1.27 -24.15
N PRO A 695 14.87 -0.06 -24.26
CA PRO A 695 16.07 0.26 -23.51
C PRO A 695 15.86 0.12 -22.00
N THR A 696 16.81 -0.48 -21.30
CA THR A 696 16.87 -0.55 -19.83
C THR A 696 18.27 -0.22 -19.33
N LEU A 697 18.37 0.20 -18.08
CA LEU A 697 19.64 0.49 -17.42
C LEU A 697 19.73 -0.28 -16.11
N ASP A 698 20.64 -1.23 -16.03
CA ASP A 698 20.95 -1.95 -14.79
C ASP A 698 22.23 -1.39 -14.14
N LEU A 699 22.07 -0.78 -12.97
CA LEU A 699 23.14 -0.28 -12.12
C LEU A 699 23.21 -1.02 -10.77
N TYR A 700 22.42 -2.09 -10.58
CA TYR A 700 22.39 -2.86 -9.34
C TYR A 700 23.75 -3.53 -9.07
N GLY A 701 24.30 -3.28 -7.88
CA GLY A 701 25.61 -3.78 -7.48
C GLY A 701 26.80 -3.18 -8.24
N VAL A 702 26.59 -2.24 -9.17
CA VAL A 702 27.66 -1.62 -9.97
C VAL A 702 28.25 -0.45 -9.18
N THR A 703 29.43 -0.66 -8.60
CA THR A 703 30.11 0.34 -7.76
C THR A 703 31.23 1.10 -8.46
N ASP A 704 31.76 0.57 -9.57
CA ASP A 704 32.80 1.24 -10.34
C ASP A 704 32.22 2.44 -11.13
N ALA A 705 32.75 3.63 -10.88
CA ALA A 705 32.22 4.85 -11.47
C ALA A 705 32.37 4.91 -13.00
N GLN A 706 33.44 4.31 -13.55
CA GLN A 706 33.67 4.31 -15.00
C GLN A 706 32.72 3.35 -15.70
N GLU A 707 32.47 2.18 -15.11
CA GLU A 707 31.46 1.24 -15.60
C GLU A 707 30.05 1.83 -15.56
N ARG A 708 29.67 2.49 -14.45
CA ARG A 708 28.39 3.21 -14.35
C ARG A 708 28.24 4.25 -15.45
N GLN A 709 29.27 5.06 -15.67
CA GLN A 709 29.31 6.07 -16.75
C GLN A 709 29.09 5.43 -18.12
N GLN A 710 29.83 4.36 -18.43
CA GLN A 710 29.72 3.66 -19.71
C GLN A 710 28.31 3.10 -19.94
N ARG A 711 27.73 2.43 -18.93
CA ARG A 711 26.37 1.89 -19.01
C ARG A 711 25.33 2.99 -19.24
N ALA A 712 25.46 4.12 -18.53
CA ALA A 712 24.56 5.26 -18.70
C ALA A 712 24.68 5.91 -20.09
N GLU A 713 25.89 6.04 -20.63
CA GLU A 713 26.11 6.55 -21.99
C GLU A 713 25.49 5.65 -23.05
N GLN A 714 25.67 4.34 -22.92
CA GLN A 714 25.06 3.34 -23.82
C GLN A 714 23.53 3.40 -23.75
N TYR A 715 22.98 3.45 -22.54
CA TYR A 715 21.53 3.54 -22.34
C TYR A 715 20.93 4.82 -22.92
N VAL A 716 21.55 5.97 -22.68
CA VAL A 716 21.06 7.26 -23.21
C VAL A 716 21.14 7.30 -24.73
N GLU A 717 22.17 6.73 -25.34
CA GLU A 717 22.26 6.62 -26.80
C GLU A 717 21.20 5.67 -27.38
N ALA A 718 20.98 4.52 -26.73
CA ALA A 718 19.91 3.60 -27.10
C ALA A 718 18.53 4.26 -26.99
N LEU A 719 18.27 5.01 -25.92
CA LEU A 719 17.04 5.78 -25.73
C LEU A 719 16.79 6.79 -26.85
N LYS A 720 17.82 7.53 -27.30
CA LYS A 720 17.68 8.50 -28.40
C LYS A 720 17.23 7.81 -29.68
N GLY A 721 17.95 6.75 -30.08
CA GLY A 721 17.63 6.00 -31.29
C GLY A 721 16.27 5.29 -31.22
N TYR A 722 15.89 4.84 -30.03
CA TYR A 722 14.60 4.17 -29.79
C TYR A 722 13.43 5.16 -29.84
N VAL A 723 13.49 6.26 -29.09
CA VAL A 723 12.42 7.27 -29.04
C VAL A 723 12.17 7.90 -30.41
N GLU A 724 13.21 8.13 -31.22
CA GLU A 724 13.08 8.64 -32.59
C GLU A 724 12.27 7.71 -33.50
N LYS A 725 12.40 6.39 -33.30
CA LYS A 725 11.77 5.37 -34.16
C LYS A 725 10.44 4.84 -33.61
N MET A 726 10.10 5.15 -32.37
CA MET A 726 9.00 4.55 -31.62
C MET A 726 7.66 4.60 -32.38
N GLU A 727 7.29 5.75 -32.95
CA GLU A 727 6.04 5.88 -33.73
C GLU A 727 6.04 4.99 -34.99
N ALA A 728 7.18 4.87 -35.67
CA ALA A 728 7.30 4.00 -36.84
C ALA A 728 7.23 2.51 -36.45
N VAL A 729 7.82 2.15 -35.30
CA VAL A 729 7.73 0.80 -34.74
C VAL A 729 6.30 0.50 -34.33
N HIS A 730 5.62 1.40 -33.62
CA HIS A 730 4.20 1.29 -33.27
C HIS A 730 3.33 1.01 -34.50
N LYS A 731 3.48 1.79 -35.57
CA LYS A 731 2.76 1.54 -36.83
C LYS A 731 3.00 0.15 -37.38
N LYS A 732 4.22 -0.38 -37.27
CA LYS A 732 4.59 -1.70 -37.79
C LYS A 732 4.04 -2.84 -36.92
N VAL A 733 4.21 -2.75 -35.59
CA VAL A 733 4.04 -3.89 -34.68
C VAL A 733 2.76 -3.82 -33.84
N HIS A 734 2.05 -2.69 -33.85
CA HIS A 734 0.77 -2.50 -33.16
C HIS A 734 -0.38 -2.27 -34.15
N GLU A 735 -0.42 -1.10 -34.83
CA GLU A 735 -1.51 -0.73 -35.76
C GLU A 735 -1.76 -1.76 -36.86
N ASN A 736 -0.70 -2.41 -37.35
CA ASN A 736 -0.79 -3.40 -38.42
C ASN A 736 -0.58 -4.86 -37.96
N SER A 737 -0.68 -5.11 -36.66
CA SER A 737 -0.38 -6.43 -36.07
C SER A 737 -1.52 -7.43 -36.16
N GLY A 738 -2.77 -6.95 -36.28
CA GLY A 738 -3.98 -7.77 -36.09
C GLY A 738 -4.27 -8.12 -34.63
N ASN A 739 -3.49 -7.65 -33.66
CA ASN A 739 -3.80 -7.75 -32.23
C ASN A 739 -4.63 -6.54 -31.78
N GLU A 740 -5.93 -6.73 -31.63
CA GLU A 740 -6.88 -5.70 -31.19
C GLU A 740 -6.53 -5.06 -29.83
N SER A 741 -5.68 -5.70 -29.02
CA SER A 741 -5.22 -5.15 -27.74
C SER A 741 -4.27 -3.96 -27.90
N VAL A 742 -3.66 -3.78 -29.08
CA VAL A 742 -2.72 -2.69 -29.36
C VAL A 742 -3.00 -1.97 -30.68
N GLU A 743 -4.06 -2.33 -31.40
CA GLU A 743 -4.48 -1.69 -32.66
C GLU A 743 -5.13 -0.30 -32.43
N TYR A 744 -4.32 0.66 -32.01
CA TYR A 744 -4.69 2.04 -31.73
C TYR A 744 -3.75 3.00 -32.47
N GLU A 745 -4.19 4.24 -32.70
CA GLU A 745 -3.30 5.31 -33.17
C GLU A 745 -2.18 5.57 -32.15
N TYR A 746 -0.97 5.86 -32.63
CA TYR A 746 0.16 6.16 -31.75
C TYR A 746 -0.17 7.27 -30.73
N SER A 747 -0.08 6.93 -29.45
CA SER A 747 -0.18 7.86 -28.33
C SER A 747 1.10 7.80 -27.49
N LYS A 748 1.81 8.92 -27.38
CA LYS A 748 3.04 9.00 -26.56
C LYS A 748 2.83 8.59 -25.09
N GLU A 749 1.61 8.78 -24.58
CA GLU A 749 1.25 8.54 -23.16
C GLU A 749 0.72 7.12 -22.93
N ASN A 750 0.12 6.48 -23.94
CA ASN A 750 -0.55 5.18 -23.81
C ASN A 750 0.19 4.05 -24.52
N CYS A 751 1.07 4.35 -25.48
CA CYS A 751 1.78 3.34 -26.25
C CYS A 751 2.66 2.49 -25.34
N ILE A 752 2.43 1.17 -25.30
CA ILE A 752 3.14 0.27 -24.39
C ILE A 752 4.65 0.22 -24.70
N LEU A 753 5.04 0.55 -25.93
CA LEU A 753 6.43 0.71 -26.37
C LEU A 753 7.15 1.87 -25.68
N GLY A 754 6.42 2.77 -25.01
CA GLY A 754 6.97 3.89 -24.27
C GLY A 754 7.65 3.49 -22.96
N ALA A 755 7.61 2.23 -22.54
CA ALA A 755 8.23 1.80 -21.28
C ALA A 755 9.77 1.80 -21.32
N THR A 756 10.40 2.19 -20.21
CA THR A 756 11.82 1.96 -19.94
C THR A 756 12.01 1.77 -18.44
N ASP A 757 13.02 0.97 -18.05
CA ASP A 757 13.32 0.70 -16.66
C ASP A 757 14.77 1.04 -16.29
N ILE A 758 14.97 1.58 -15.08
CA ILE A 758 16.28 1.80 -14.48
C ILE A 758 16.32 1.08 -13.12
N LEU A 759 17.17 0.07 -12.99
CA LEU A 759 17.32 -0.74 -11.79
C LEU A 759 18.52 -0.25 -10.96
N LEU A 760 18.26 0.15 -9.72
CA LEU A 760 19.25 0.54 -8.72
C LEU A 760 19.23 -0.43 -7.52
N ASP A 761 20.11 -0.21 -6.53
CA ASP A 761 20.21 -1.05 -5.33
C ASP A 761 18.95 -0.96 -4.46
N LYS A 762 18.37 0.23 -4.31
CA LYS A 762 17.23 0.50 -3.41
C LYS A 762 15.94 0.84 -4.14
N MET A 763 16.02 1.14 -5.43
CA MET A 763 14.93 1.67 -6.24
C MET A 763 14.87 1.04 -7.63
N LEU A 764 13.66 0.85 -8.13
CA LEU A 764 13.35 0.61 -9.54
C LEU A 764 12.59 1.83 -10.06
N PHE A 765 12.96 2.32 -11.24
CA PHE A 765 12.19 3.34 -11.96
C PHE A 765 11.57 2.70 -13.19
N SER A 766 10.24 2.71 -13.29
CA SER A 766 9.48 2.25 -14.46
C SER A 766 8.78 3.44 -15.11
N LEU A 767 9.44 4.10 -16.06
CA LEU A 767 9.08 5.43 -16.56
C LEU A 767 8.88 5.46 -18.09
N PRO A 768 8.34 6.56 -18.66
CA PRO A 768 8.28 6.72 -20.11
C PRO A 768 9.67 7.04 -20.68
N ALA A 769 10.10 6.31 -21.71
CA ALA A 769 11.38 6.48 -22.39
C ALA A 769 11.59 7.93 -22.88
N GLN A 770 10.54 8.53 -23.44
CA GLN A 770 10.58 9.93 -23.89
C GLN A 770 10.80 10.91 -22.72
N GLN A 771 10.19 10.64 -21.56
CA GLN A 771 10.30 11.51 -20.40
C GLN A 771 11.66 11.39 -19.73
N VAL A 772 12.22 10.18 -19.63
CA VAL A 772 13.60 9.95 -19.17
C VAL A 772 14.59 10.70 -20.06
N LEU A 773 14.50 10.53 -21.38
CA LEU A 773 15.38 11.21 -22.33
C LEU A 773 15.26 12.74 -22.25
N SER A 774 14.04 13.26 -22.13
CA SER A 774 13.82 14.71 -22.01
C SER A 774 14.35 15.27 -20.69
N GLY A 775 14.12 14.55 -19.57
CA GLY A 775 14.51 14.99 -18.25
C GLY A 775 16.03 15.01 -18.07
N CYS A 776 16.73 14.00 -18.61
CA CYS A 776 18.19 13.97 -18.61
C CYS A 776 18.82 14.83 -19.72
N GLU A 777 18.02 15.43 -20.60
CA GLU A 777 18.48 16.24 -21.75
C GLU A 777 19.47 15.49 -22.65
N GLY A 778 19.32 14.16 -22.75
CA GLY A 778 20.26 13.30 -23.48
C GLY A 778 21.68 13.26 -22.90
N ASN A 779 21.85 13.61 -21.62
CA ASN A 779 23.11 13.64 -20.88
C ASN A 779 23.18 12.51 -19.84
N ALA A 780 24.12 11.58 -20.04
CA ALA A 780 24.33 10.42 -19.16
C ALA A 780 24.79 10.80 -17.74
N GLN A 781 25.59 11.86 -17.59
CA GLN A 781 26.01 12.31 -16.26
C GLN A 781 24.82 12.85 -15.47
N LYS A 782 23.93 13.61 -16.10
CA LYS A 782 22.72 14.14 -15.44
C LYS A 782 21.79 13.01 -14.98
N LEU A 783 21.68 11.95 -15.78
CA LEU A 783 20.99 10.72 -15.41
C LEU A 783 21.64 10.09 -14.16
N LEU A 784 22.96 9.88 -14.18
CA LEU A 784 23.68 9.28 -13.05
C LEU A 784 23.59 10.13 -11.78
N ASP A 785 23.75 11.44 -11.87
CA ASP A 785 23.58 12.36 -10.75
C ASP A 785 22.20 12.18 -10.09
N SER A 786 21.15 11.97 -10.90
CA SER A 786 19.81 11.73 -10.39
C SER A 786 19.68 10.36 -9.71
N MET A 787 20.28 9.32 -10.28
CA MET A 787 20.26 7.96 -9.70
C MET A 787 21.06 7.92 -8.38
N ASP A 788 22.22 8.55 -8.33
CA ASP A 788 23.05 8.67 -7.13
C ASP A 788 22.37 9.52 -6.06
N ALA A 789 21.63 10.57 -6.45
CA ALA A 789 20.81 11.34 -5.54
C ALA A 789 19.69 10.49 -4.91
N MET A 790 19.07 9.59 -5.69
CA MET A 790 18.03 8.71 -5.18
C MET A 790 18.60 7.69 -4.19
N GLU A 791 19.73 7.06 -4.54
CA GLU A 791 20.44 6.13 -3.66
C GLU A 791 20.89 6.80 -2.35
N GLY A 792 21.40 8.03 -2.43
CA GLY A 792 21.75 8.84 -1.26
C GLY A 792 20.56 9.18 -0.37
N MET A 793 19.43 9.57 -0.97
CA MET A 793 18.19 9.86 -0.25
C MET A 793 17.64 8.61 0.45
N MET A 794 17.59 7.48 -0.24
CA MET A 794 17.14 6.22 0.35
C MET A 794 18.08 5.71 1.44
N ASN A 795 19.40 5.88 1.27
CA ASN A 795 20.37 5.57 2.32
C ASN A 795 20.13 6.42 3.57
N LEU A 796 19.87 7.72 3.41
CA LEU A 796 19.51 8.61 4.52
C LEU A 796 18.24 8.12 5.23
N PHE A 797 17.19 7.82 4.47
CA PHE A 797 15.92 7.35 5.05
C PHE A 797 16.09 6.04 5.81
N TYR A 798 16.75 5.06 5.21
CA TYR A 798 17.03 3.78 5.86
C TYR A 798 17.91 3.96 7.11
N GLN A 799 18.86 4.89 7.09
CA GLN A 799 19.66 5.20 8.27
C GLN A 799 18.81 5.75 9.42
N HIS A 800 17.87 6.66 9.14
CA HIS A 800 16.93 7.16 10.16
C HIS A 800 15.86 6.14 10.58
N LYS A 801 15.66 5.07 9.80
CA LYS A 801 14.85 3.91 10.22
C LYS A 801 15.64 2.88 11.03
N GLY A 802 16.93 3.11 11.30
CA GLY A 802 17.77 2.16 12.01
C GLY A 802 18.12 0.92 11.19
N LEU A 803 18.12 1.05 9.86
CA LEU A 803 18.64 0.03 8.98
C LEU A 803 20.09 0.36 8.60
N ASN A 804 20.95 -0.65 8.56
CA ASN A 804 22.35 -0.55 8.16
C ASN A 804 22.84 -1.89 7.60
N GLN A 805 23.59 -1.85 6.50
CA GLN A 805 24.11 -3.07 5.89
C GLN A 805 24.98 -3.92 6.84
N THR A 806 25.65 -3.28 7.81
CA THR A 806 26.52 -3.94 8.81
C THR A 806 25.77 -4.49 10.03
N ALA A 807 24.45 -4.31 10.11
CA ALA A 807 23.66 -4.77 11.25
C ALA A 807 23.77 -6.29 11.44
N PRO A 808 23.87 -6.79 12.69
CA PRO A 808 23.98 -8.22 12.96
C PRO A 808 22.67 -8.96 12.63
N ASP A 809 21.53 -8.32 12.89
CA ASP A 809 20.19 -8.86 12.61
C ASP A 809 19.77 -8.46 11.19
N GLU A 810 19.27 -9.43 10.42
CA GLU A 810 18.80 -9.23 9.06
C GLU A 810 17.65 -8.21 9.00
N LYS A 811 16.77 -8.19 10.01
CA LYS A 811 15.63 -7.26 10.10
C LYS A 811 16.05 -5.79 10.18
N ASP A 812 17.31 -5.53 10.55
CA ASP A 812 17.91 -4.20 10.60
C ASP A 812 18.93 -3.96 9.47
N ARG A 813 19.03 -4.84 8.48
CA ARG A 813 19.73 -4.55 7.22
C ARG A 813 18.79 -3.88 6.23
N PHE A 814 19.36 -3.30 5.17
CA PHE A 814 18.56 -2.79 4.06
C PHE A 814 17.73 -3.93 3.43
N PRO A 815 16.53 -3.63 2.91
CA PRO A 815 15.75 -4.61 2.17
C PRO A 815 16.54 -5.14 0.98
N GLN A 816 16.33 -6.42 0.65
CA GLN A 816 16.84 -7.04 -0.57
C GLN A 816 16.00 -6.67 -1.80
N ARG A 817 14.79 -6.16 -1.55
CA ARG A 817 13.84 -5.65 -2.55
C ARG A 817 14.00 -4.15 -2.72
N HIS A 818 13.45 -3.62 -3.81
CA HIS A 818 13.41 -2.18 -4.08
C HIS A 818 11.99 -1.64 -4.05
N LEU A 819 11.86 -0.34 -3.74
CA LEU A 819 10.64 0.40 -4.04
C LEU A 819 10.61 0.72 -5.53
N ASN A 820 9.43 0.79 -6.14
CA ASN A 820 9.27 1.12 -7.56
C ASN A 820 8.58 2.48 -7.75
N ILE A 821 9.25 3.47 -8.35
CA ILE A 821 8.59 4.67 -8.87
C ILE A 821 8.13 4.39 -10.30
N ARG A 822 6.80 4.40 -10.49
CA ARG A 822 6.16 3.94 -11.72
C ARG A 822 5.25 5.00 -12.32
N TYR A 823 5.33 5.14 -13.63
CA TYR A 823 4.37 5.93 -14.41
C TYR A 823 2.98 5.29 -14.39
N GLN A 824 1.99 6.05 -13.94
CA GLN A 824 0.62 5.59 -13.71
C GLN A 824 -0.41 6.67 -14.05
N ARG A 825 -1.65 6.24 -14.29
CA ARG A 825 -2.80 7.15 -14.35
C ARG A 825 -3.10 7.66 -12.95
N MET A 826 -3.18 8.98 -12.82
CA MET A 826 -3.58 9.60 -11.56
C MET A 826 -5.08 9.49 -11.39
N PHE A 827 -5.50 9.10 -10.19
CA PHE A 827 -6.90 9.14 -9.79
C PHE A 827 -7.25 10.50 -9.20
N ALA A 828 -8.54 10.77 -9.02
CA ALA A 828 -9.02 12.07 -8.60
C ALA A 828 -8.43 12.50 -7.25
N GLY A 829 -7.88 13.71 -7.22
CA GLY A 829 -7.23 14.30 -6.05
C GLY A 829 -5.80 13.80 -5.79
N ALA A 830 -5.29 12.83 -6.55
CA ALA A 830 -3.90 12.38 -6.44
C ALA A 830 -2.98 13.15 -7.40
N PHE A 831 -1.94 13.76 -6.84
CA PHE A 831 -0.81 14.27 -7.62
C PHE A 831 0.25 13.17 -7.82
N MET A 832 0.47 12.39 -6.77
CA MET A 832 1.26 11.16 -6.69
C MET A 832 0.55 10.27 -5.66
N TYR A 833 0.92 8.99 -5.60
CA TYR A 833 0.41 8.10 -4.55
C TYR A 833 1.36 6.94 -4.25
N ALA A 834 1.33 6.44 -3.01
CA ALA A 834 1.94 5.18 -2.63
C ALA A 834 0.94 4.02 -2.68
N ALA A 835 1.38 2.85 -3.15
CA ALA A 835 0.62 1.62 -3.21
C ALA A 835 1.47 0.41 -2.76
N GLY A 836 0.83 -0.76 -2.65
CA GLY A 836 1.45 -1.97 -2.10
C GLY A 836 2.70 -2.47 -2.83
N ASP A 837 2.86 -2.14 -4.12
CA ASP A 837 3.95 -2.59 -4.99
C ASP A 837 4.67 -1.46 -5.76
N HIS A 838 4.21 -0.21 -5.67
CA HIS A 838 4.79 0.94 -6.37
C HIS A 838 4.41 2.30 -5.77
N ILE A 839 5.05 3.35 -6.27
CA ILE A 839 4.72 4.76 -6.10
C ILE A 839 4.31 5.27 -7.48
N GLY A 840 3.04 5.67 -7.64
CA GLY A 840 2.49 6.16 -8.89
C GLY A 840 2.77 7.64 -9.11
N ILE A 841 3.29 7.99 -10.30
CA ILE A 841 3.45 9.38 -10.73
C ILE A 841 2.87 9.59 -12.14
N GLY A 842 2.27 10.77 -12.37
CA GLY A 842 1.70 11.13 -13.67
C GLY A 842 2.75 11.61 -14.67
N TRP A 843 2.38 11.65 -15.95
CA TRP A 843 3.28 11.92 -17.08
C TRP A 843 4.16 13.16 -16.87
N ASN A 844 3.57 14.28 -16.46
CA ASN A 844 4.27 15.56 -16.30
C ASN A 844 5.35 15.55 -15.21
N GLU A 845 5.28 14.61 -14.27
CA GLU A 845 6.22 14.51 -13.14
C GLU A 845 7.39 13.56 -13.43
N THR A 846 7.26 12.71 -14.44
CA THR A 846 8.24 11.65 -14.74
C THR A 846 9.59 12.20 -15.21
N ALA A 847 9.63 13.25 -16.05
CA ALA A 847 10.89 13.91 -16.41
C ALA A 847 11.60 14.54 -15.19
N GLY A 848 10.84 14.94 -14.17
CA GLY A 848 11.37 15.44 -12.91
C GLY A 848 12.26 14.43 -12.18
N MET A 849 12.11 13.14 -12.46
CA MET A 849 12.94 12.08 -11.88
C MET A 849 14.40 12.10 -12.37
N MET A 850 14.70 12.91 -13.39
CA MET A 850 16.05 13.09 -13.95
C MET A 850 16.67 14.44 -13.58
N THR A 851 16.23 15.04 -12.46
CA THR A 851 16.68 16.36 -11.99
C THR A 851 17.35 16.35 -10.61
N GLY A 852 17.59 15.16 -10.06
CA GLY A 852 18.26 14.98 -8.78
C GLY A 852 19.74 15.36 -8.87
N VAL A 853 20.29 15.90 -7.79
CA VAL A 853 21.73 16.19 -7.66
C VAL A 853 22.19 15.64 -6.32
N PRO A 854 23.21 14.76 -6.25
CA PRO A 854 23.62 14.15 -5.00
C PRO A 854 23.96 15.21 -3.95
N VAL A 855 23.37 15.09 -2.76
CA VAL A 855 23.64 16.03 -1.67
C VAL A 855 25.06 15.84 -1.17
N GLN A 856 25.81 16.93 -1.13
CA GLN A 856 27.13 17.00 -0.53
C GLN A 856 26.99 17.59 0.87
N SER A 857 27.63 16.96 1.86
CA SER A 857 27.64 17.42 3.24
C SER A 857 29.03 17.36 3.85
N ASP A 858 29.32 18.28 4.77
CA ASP A 858 30.53 18.27 5.59
C ASP A 858 30.15 17.82 7.00
N ASN A 859 30.55 16.60 7.36
CA ASN A 859 30.14 15.92 8.59
C ASN A 859 28.61 15.98 8.84
N GLY A 860 27.81 15.80 7.77
CA GLY A 860 26.35 15.85 7.80
C GLY A 860 25.74 17.24 7.63
N LYS A 861 26.53 18.31 7.73
CA LYS A 861 26.04 19.67 7.47
C LYS A 861 25.90 19.89 5.97
N TYR A 862 24.74 20.36 5.53
CA TYR A 862 24.49 20.61 4.10
C TYR A 862 25.51 21.59 3.48
N VAL A 863 26.00 21.25 2.29
CA VAL A 863 26.88 22.11 1.46
C VAL A 863 26.20 22.45 0.13
N SER A 864 25.80 21.44 -0.64
CA SER A 864 25.21 21.61 -1.98
C SER A 864 24.40 20.39 -2.41
N GLY A 865 23.79 20.46 -3.60
CA GLY A 865 22.97 19.39 -4.15
C GLY A 865 21.51 19.46 -3.71
N ARG A 866 20.70 18.53 -4.20
CA ARG A 866 19.26 18.48 -3.93
C ARG A 866 18.72 17.09 -4.26
N TYR A 867 18.22 16.39 -3.24
CA TYR A 867 17.43 15.18 -3.44
C TYR A 867 16.07 15.48 -4.10
N PHE A 868 15.24 14.45 -4.26
CA PHE A 868 13.91 14.60 -4.83
C PHE A 868 12.99 15.40 -3.91
N GLY A 869 12.03 16.12 -4.50
CA GLY A 869 11.17 17.05 -3.78
C GLY A 869 10.20 16.38 -2.80
N TRP A 870 9.47 17.21 -2.05
CA TRP A 870 8.53 16.78 -1.01
C TRP A 870 7.59 15.65 -1.43
N GLY A 871 6.99 15.72 -2.64
CA GLY A 871 6.02 14.71 -3.10
C GLY A 871 6.61 13.30 -3.12
N ILE A 872 7.74 13.10 -3.80
CA ILE A 872 8.39 11.79 -3.88
C ILE A 872 8.81 11.29 -2.49
N ALA A 873 9.43 12.15 -1.68
CA ALA A 873 9.85 11.77 -0.33
C ALA A 873 8.65 11.46 0.59
N HIS A 874 7.51 12.14 0.40
CA HIS A 874 6.25 11.90 1.10
C HIS A 874 5.68 10.52 0.77
N GLU A 875 5.62 10.15 -0.52
CA GLU A 875 5.11 8.84 -0.95
C GLU A 875 6.05 7.69 -0.56
N ILE A 876 7.37 7.89 -0.65
CA ILE A 876 8.35 6.95 -0.09
C ILE A 876 8.10 6.80 1.42
N GLY A 877 7.89 7.93 2.10
CA GLY A 877 7.58 7.98 3.53
C GLY A 877 6.36 7.14 3.89
N HIS A 878 5.29 7.15 3.10
CA HIS A 878 4.12 6.29 3.31
C HIS A 878 4.50 4.81 3.26
N ASN A 879 5.32 4.41 2.29
CA ASN A 879 5.73 3.01 2.12
C ASN A 879 6.64 2.49 3.23
N ILE A 880 7.47 3.37 3.82
CA ILE A 880 8.44 2.97 4.84
C ILE A 880 8.04 3.42 6.25
N ASN A 881 6.85 4.00 6.47
CA ASN A 881 6.44 4.50 7.78
C ASN A 881 6.36 3.38 8.82
N GLN A 882 6.70 3.64 10.08
CA GLN A 882 6.62 2.63 11.14
C GLN A 882 5.18 2.53 11.66
N SER A 883 4.48 1.45 11.32
CA SER A 883 3.06 1.24 11.64
C SER A 883 2.75 1.29 13.14
N ALA A 884 3.71 0.95 14.01
CA ALA A 884 3.52 1.00 15.46
C ALA A 884 3.12 2.38 15.99
N TYR A 885 3.58 3.46 15.35
CA TYR A 885 3.26 4.84 15.75
C TYR A 885 2.77 5.76 14.60
N ALA A 886 2.52 5.21 13.41
CA ALA A 886 2.29 5.99 12.21
C ALA A 886 0.98 6.80 12.21
N TYR A 887 1.08 8.11 12.03
CA TYR A 887 -0.06 8.95 11.64
C TYR A 887 0.02 9.23 10.14
N ALA A 888 -0.94 8.69 9.38
CA ALA A 888 -1.02 8.93 7.94
C ALA A 888 -1.09 10.44 7.66
N GLU A 889 -0.37 10.88 6.63
CA GLU A 889 -0.20 12.29 6.25
C GLU A 889 0.56 13.15 7.26
N VAL A 890 1.04 12.60 8.39
CA VAL A 890 1.81 13.34 9.40
C VAL A 890 3.20 12.72 9.57
N THR A 891 3.32 11.50 10.09
CA THR A 891 4.64 10.94 10.42
C THR A 891 5.43 10.52 9.17
N ASN A 892 4.74 10.18 8.08
CA ASN A 892 5.41 9.91 6.79
C ASN A 892 6.12 11.17 6.25
N ASN A 893 5.64 12.37 6.60
CA ASN A 893 6.28 13.63 6.20
C ASN A 893 7.64 13.86 6.87
N TYR A 894 8.00 13.09 7.91
CA TYR A 894 9.34 13.13 8.49
C TYR A 894 10.43 12.90 7.42
N PHE A 895 10.21 11.95 6.50
CA PHE A 895 11.14 11.67 5.41
C PHE A 895 11.20 12.81 4.37
N ALA A 896 10.07 13.47 4.12
CA ALA A 896 10.03 14.65 3.26
C ALA A 896 10.80 15.84 3.83
N VAL A 897 10.78 16.01 5.16
CA VAL A 897 11.61 16.99 5.87
C VAL A 897 13.09 16.57 5.83
N LEU A 898 13.42 15.31 6.16
CA LEU A 898 14.79 14.78 6.11
C LEU A 898 15.48 15.05 4.76
N ALA A 899 14.78 14.84 3.65
CA ALA A 899 15.36 15.02 2.32
C ALA A 899 15.72 16.49 2.00
N GLN A 900 15.15 17.47 2.72
CA GLN A 900 15.21 18.89 2.38
C GLN A 900 15.80 19.78 3.48
N ALA A 901 15.77 19.35 4.73
CA ALA A 901 16.20 20.15 5.87
C ALA A 901 17.71 20.44 5.81
N LYS A 902 18.05 21.72 5.97
CA LYS A 902 19.44 22.23 5.97
C LYS A 902 19.81 22.79 7.34
N ASP A 903 19.20 22.25 8.39
CA ASP A 903 19.38 22.69 9.79
C ASP A 903 19.11 24.20 9.99
N THR A 904 18.17 24.75 9.22
CA THR A 904 17.78 26.17 9.20
C THR A 904 16.27 26.30 9.11
N ASN A 905 15.71 27.37 9.69
CA ASN A 905 14.25 27.54 9.81
C ASN A 905 13.53 27.64 8.46
N ASP A 906 14.19 28.16 7.43
CA ASP A 906 13.65 28.34 6.08
C ASP A 906 13.71 27.07 5.22
N SER A 907 14.27 25.98 5.75
CA SER A 907 14.44 24.70 5.04
C SER A 907 13.40 23.63 5.41
N VAL A 908 12.49 23.92 6.32
CA VAL A 908 11.40 23.03 6.77
C VAL A 908 10.03 23.62 6.44
N ARG A 909 8.98 22.79 6.37
CA ARG A 909 7.62 23.24 6.01
C ARG A 909 6.76 23.73 7.19
N PHE A 910 7.14 23.38 8.42
CA PHE A 910 6.43 23.83 9.61
C PHE A 910 7.02 25.13 10.17
N GLU A 911 6.20 25.87 10.90
CA GLU A 911 6.59 27.14 11.50
C GLU A 911 6.91 26.96 12.99
N TYR A 912 8.17 27.15 13.37
CA TYR A 912 8.61 27.05 14.77
C TYR A 912 7.77 27.88 15.76
N PRO A 913 7.31 29.10 15.45
CA PRO A 913 6.42 29.84 16.34
C PRO A 913 5.10 29.11 16.64
N LYS A 914 4.49 28.46 15.64
CA LYS A 914 3.25 27.68 15.82
C LYS A 914 3.49 26.43 16.65
N VAL A 915 4.62 25.75 16.41
CA VAL A 915 5.05 24.60 17.23
C VAL A 915 5.25 25.05 18.68
N TYR A 916 5.97 26.14 18.91
CA TYR A 916 6.20 26.71 20.23
C TYR A 916 4.89 27.09 20.94
N GLU A 917 3.99 27.78 20.23
CA GLU A 917 2.66 28.12 20.74
C GLU A 917 1.89 26.87 21.14
N LYS A 918 1.86 25.83 20.30
CA LYS A 918 1.18 24.56 20.62
C LYS A 918 1.76 23.91 21.87
N VAL A 919 3.07 23.74 21.97
CA VAL A 919 3.70 23.06 23.13
C VAL A 919 3.63 23.87 24.42
N THR A 920 3.53 25.21 24.35
CA THR A 920 3.41 26.08 25.53
C THR A 920 1.97 26.46 25.87
N SER A 921 1.01 26.11 25.01
CA SER A 921 -0.40 26.45 25.20
C SER A 921 -1.05 25.74 26.38
N GLY A 922 -0.47 24.65 26.91
CA GLY A 922 -1.13 23.80 27.91
C GLY A 922 -2.34 23.04 27.36
N THR A 923 -2.54 22.98 26.03
CA THR A 923 -3.54 22.11 25.42
C THR A 923 -3.04 20.67 25.38
N THR A 924 -3.87 19.74 25.85
CA THR A 924 -3.61 18.30 25.71
C THR A 924 -4.04 17.82 24.31
N GLY A 925 -3.32 16.83 23.77
CA GLY A 925 -3.64 16.23 22.48
C GLY A 925 -2.96 16.90 21.27
N LYS A 926 -3.21 16.31 20.11
CA LYS A 926 -2.55 16.62 18.83
C LYS A 926 -2.86 18.04 18.34
N SER A 927 -2.06 18.52 17.41
CA SER A 927 -2.39 19.71 16.62
C SER A 927 -3.24 19.27 15.42
N GLU A 928 -4.34 19.97 15.15
CA GLU A 928 -5.11 19.79 13.90
C GLU A 928 -4.30 20.25 12.67
N ASP A 929 -3.31 21.13 12.86
CA ASP A 929 -2.35 21.48 11.82
C ASP A 929 -1.27 20.40 11.70
N VAL A 930 -1.31 19.66 10.59
CA VAL A 930 -0.41 18.56 10.24
C VAL A 930 1.07 18.96 10.34
N PHE A 931 1.43 20.16 9.90
CA PHE A 931 2.82 20.61 9.92
C PHE A 931 3.30 20.95 11.33
N THR A 932 2.44 21.57 12.15
CA THR A 932 2.72 21.81 13.56
C THR A 932 2.90 20.50 14.31
N GLN A 933 2.06 19.49 14.05
CA GLN A 933 2.23 18.15 14.61
C GLN A 933 3.54 17.49 14.15
N LEU A 934 3.87 17.56 12.85
CA LEU A 934 5.15 17.09 12.31
C LEU A 934 6.35 17.77 12.99
N GLY A 935 6.25 19.06 13.26
CA GLY A 935 7.28 19.83 13.97
C GLY A 935 7.56 19.28 15.38
N MET A 936 6.54 18.77 16.07
CA MET A 936 6.72 18.13 17.39
C MET A 936 7.56 16.84 17.30
N TYR A 937 7.33 16.00 16.28
CA TYR A 937 8.19 14.83 16.03
C TYR A 937 9.62 15.25 15.66
N TRP A 938 9.76 16.30 14.84
CA TRP A 938 11.06 16.81 14.40
C TRP A 938 11.90 17.37 15.55
N GLN A 939 11.28 17.91 16.62
CA GLN A 939 12.01 18.36 17.81
C GLN A 939 12.80 17.23 18.47
N LEU A 940 12.33 15.98 18.43
CA LEU A 940 13.04 14.84 18.99
C LEU A 940 14.30 14.53 18.18
N HIS A 941 14.24 14.61 16.86
CA HIS A 941 15.41 14.53 15.99
C HIS A 941 16.43 15.62 16.36
N LEU A 942 15.99 16.88 16.44
CA LEU A 942 16.88 18.00 16.78
C LEU A 942 17.49 17.92 18.19
N ALA A 943 16.76 17.35 19.15
CA ALA A 943 17.18 17.28 20.55
C ALA A 943 18.08 16.08 20.86
N TYR A 944 17.92 14.97 20.15
CA TYR A 944 18.52 13.68 20.50
C TYR A 944 19.42 13.07 19.41
N ASP A 945 19.55 13.72 18.26
CA ASP A 945 20.58 13.37 17.28
C ASP A 945 21.88 14.13 17.58
N SER A 946 23.01 13.45 17.41
CA SER A 946 24.33 14.02 17.71
C SER A 946 24.99 14.71 16.51
N GLY A 947 24.42 14.55 15.32
CA GLY A 947 24.94 15.07 14.04
C GLY A 947 23.94 15.98 13.34
N TYR A 948 24.40 16.64 12.28
CA TYR A 948 23.54 17.41 11.37
C TYR A 948 22.67 16.48 10.50
N ASN A 949 21.59 17.00 9.94
CA ASN A 949 20.54 16.24 9.24
C ASN A 949 21.07 15.19 8.23
N PHE A 950 22.10 15.50 7.44
CA PHE A 950 22.62 14.57 6.42
C PHE A 950 23.71 13.62 6.94
N LYS A 951 23.91 13.48 8.25
CA LYS A 951 24.93 12.59 8.81
C LYS A 951 24.46 11.14 8.77
N THR A 952 25.19 10.30 8.04
CA THR A 952 25.03 8.84 8.06
C THR A 952 26.24 8.16 8.71
N TYR A 953 26.09 6.88 9.08
CA TYR A 953 27.11 6.11 9.81
C TYR A 953 27.32 4.74 9.16
N ASP A 954 28.58 4.37 8.96
CA ASP A 954 28.95 3.07 8.39
C ASP A 954 28.68 1.93 9.40
N ASN A 955 28.97 2.18 10.68
CA ASN A 955 28.77 1.23 11.75
C ASN A 955 27.36 1.31 12.36
N TYR A 956 26.71 0.15 12.49
CA TYR A 956 25.35 0.05 13.06
C TYR A 956 25.22 0.52 14.52
N GLU A 957 26.20 0.26 15.38
CA GLU A 957 26.15 0.74 16.77
C GLU A 957 26.32 2.26 16.84
N GLU A 958 27.23 2.83 16.03
CA GLU A 958 27.38 4.28 15.93
C GLU A 958 26.10 4.94 15.42
N GLN A 959 25.47 4.39 14.38
CA GLN A 959 24.17 4.85 13.92
C GLN A 959 23.14 4.90 15.05
N LEU A 960 22.95 3.78 15.77
CA LEU A 960 21.97 3.72 16.85
C LEU A 960 22.34 4.64 18.00
N ASN A 961 23.62 4.89 18.28
CA ASN A 961 24.02 5.82 19.33
C ASN A 961 23.74 7.28 18.95
N ASN A 962 23.68 7.60 17.67
CA ASN A 962 23.63 8.99 17.21
C ASN A 962 22.30 9.42 16.56
N LEU A 963 21.44 8.48 16.14
CA LEU A 963 20.15 8.79 15.51
C LEU A 963 18.98 8.32 16.37
N PHE A 964 18.11 9.25 16.77
CA PHE A 964 16.96 9.02 17.64
C PHE A 964 15.92 8.12 16.98
N PHE A 965 15.43 8.50 15.81
CA PHE A 965 14.41 7.71 15.11
C PHE A 965 14.94 6.34 14.65
N ALA A 966 16.25 6.20 14.48
CA ALA A 966 16.86 4.90 14.23
C ALA A 966 16.67 3.94 15.41
N ARG A 967 16.81 4.44 16.65
CA ARG A 967 16.52 3.67 17.87
C ARG A 967 15.03 3.37 17.99
N VAL A 968 14.18 4.38 17.82
CA VAL A 968 12.71 4.23 17.89
C VAL A 968 12.24 3.12 16.96
N ASP A 969 12.65 3.14 15.70
CA ASP A 969 12.20 2.18 14.70
C ASP A 969 12.80 0.78 14.92
N THR A 970 14.06 0.69 15.36
CA THR A 970 14.66 -0.60 15.76
C THR A 970 13.92 -1.22 16.95
N TYR A 971 13.55 -0.43 17.95
CA TYR A 971 12.80 -0.91 19.12
C TYR A 971 11.36 -1.27 18.79
N ALA A 972 10.74 -0.56 17.84
CA ALA A 972 9.42 -0.92 17.33
C ALA A 972 9.46 -2.25 16.56
N ARG A 973 10.50 -2.49 15.75
CA ARG A 973 10.69 -3.77 15.04
C ARG A 973 11.00 -4.94 15.98
N ASN A 974 11.71 -4.68 17.07
CA ASN A 974 12.06 -5.67 18.09
C ASN A 974 12.28 -5.00 19.46
N THR A 975 11.28 -5.07 20.34
CA THR A 975 11.30 -4.42 21.66
C THR A 975 12.39 -4.94 22.59
N ALA A 976 12.91 -6.16 22.36
CA ALA A 976 14.00 -6.73 23.15
C ALA A 976 15.34 -5.99 22.94
N LYS A 977 15.46 -5.17 21.90
CA LYS A 977 16.64 -4.33 21.65
C LYS A 977 16.64 -3.03 22.46
N ALA A 978 15.50 -2.67 23.06
CA ALA A 978 15.39 -1.49 23.91
C ALA A 978 16.10 -1.71 25.26
N PRO A 979 16.64 -0.65 25.89
CA PRO A 979 17.14 -0.74 27.25
C PRO A 979 16.06 -1.23 28.22
N ALA A 980 16.42 -2.16 29.11
CA ALA A 980 15.54 -2.70 30.15
C ALA A 980 16.05 -2.31 31.56
N PRO A 981 15.95 -1.03 31.96
CA PRO A 981 16.37 -0.59 33.28
C PRO A 981 15.63 -1.38 34.35
N GLN A 982 16.35 -1.84 35.38
CA GLN A 982 15.80 -2.67 36.46
C GLN A 982 15.17 -3.99 35.98
N GLY A 983 15.51 -4.46 34.77
CA GLY A 983 14.95 -5.67 34.18
C GLY A 983 13.54 -5.51 33.60
N ILE A 984 13.02 -4.28 33.50
CA ILE A 984 11.69 -4.00 32.93
C ILE A 984 11.83 -3.86 31.41
N ALA A 985 11.30 -4.84 30.67
CA ALA A 985 11.35 -4.82 29.21
C ALA A 985 10.34 -3.83 28.60
N LEU A 986 10.69 -3.24 27.46
CA LEU A 986 9.78 -2.43 26.67
C LEU A 986 8.61 -3.29 26.15
N THR A 987 7.39 -2.79 26.34
CA THR A 987 6.17 -3.41 25.81
C THR A 987 5.36 -2.38 25.03
N LEU A 988 4.89 -2.78 23.84
CA LEU A 988 3.96 -2.01 23.03
C LEU A 988 2.60 -2.67 23.20
N SER A 989 1.73 -2.02 23.97
CA SER A 989 0.44 -2.58 24.41
C SER A 989 -0.61 -1.49 24.65
N GLY A 990 -0.29 -0.24 24.32
CA GLY A 990 -1.20 0.88 24.41
C GLY A 990 -1.82 1.20 23.05
N ASP A 991 -2.45 2.37 22.98
CA ASP A 991 -2.72 2.99 21.69
C ASP A 991 -1.41 3.50 21.05
N ARG A 992 -1.52 4.01 19.82
CA ARG A 992 -0.40 4.50 19.02
C ARG A 992 0.41 5.60 19.72
N ASP A 993 -0.24 6.51 20.45
CA ASP A 993 0.42 7.61 21.14
C ASP A 993 1.20 7.09 22.36
N GLN A 994 0.61 6.17 23.12
CA GLN A 994 1.28 5.48 24.23
C GLN A 994 2.47 4.67 23.76
N ASP A 995 2.32 3.92 22.66
CA ASP A 995 3.40 3.13 22.09
C ASP A 995 4.53 4.03 21.60
N PHE A 996 4.22 5.14 20.91
CA PHE A 996 5.23 6.15 20.55
C PHE A 996 5.95 6.71 21.78
N MET A 997 5.21 7.06 22.84
CA MET A 997 5.80 7.65 24.03
C MET A 997 6.75 6.68 24.74
N ARG A 998 6.38 5.39 24.83
CA ARG A 998 7.23 4.34 25.38
C ARG A 998 8.50 4.15 24.54
N LEU A 999 8.36 4.13 23.22
CA LEU A 999 9.48 4.05 22.28
C LEU A 999 10.42 5.26 22.40
N ALA A 1000 9.85 6.48 22.44
CA ALA A 1000 10.58 7.72 22.58
C ALA A 1000 11.36 7.76 23.90
N CYS A 1001 10.72 7.39 25.03
CA CYS A 1001 11.38 7.30 26.33
C CYS A 1001 12.56 6.32 26.31
N ALA A 1002 12.37 5.14 25.71
CA ALA A 1002 13.42 4.14 25.57
C ALA A 1002 14.58 4.64 24.68
N ALA A 1003 14.26 5.29 23.56
CA ALA A 1003 15.24 5.82 22.61
C ALA A 1003 16.03 7.02 23.16
N ALA A 1004 15.39 7.90 23.92
CA ALA A 1004 16.04 9.04 24.57
C ALA A 1004 16.73 8.66 25.89
N ARG A 1005 16.38 7.50 26.46
CA ARG A 1005 16.75 7.09 27.84
C ARG A 1005 16.35 8.14 28.87
N ARG A 1006 15.17 8.74 28.69
CA ARG A 1006 14.59 9.79 29.55
C ARG A 1006 13.09 9.58 29.69
N ILE A 1007 12.51 10.15 30.75
CA ILE A 1007 11.07 10.15 30.98
C ILE A 1007 10.50 11.42 30.36
N PHE A 1008 9.54 11.26 29.46
CA PHE A 1008 8.87 12.34 28.73
C PHE A 1008 7.47 12.65 29.26
N SER A 1009 7.17 12.40 30.54
CA SER A 1009 5.80 12.58 31.08
C SER A 1009 5.23 14.00 30.93
N ASN A 1010 6.08 15.01 30.69
CA ASN A 1010 5.70 16.41 30.47
C ASN A 1010 5.80 16.87 29.00
N PHE A 1011 6.26 16.01 28.09
CA PHE A 1011 6.36 16.26 26.65
C PHE A 1011 5.22 15.52 25.94
#